data_AF-A0A5J5CYT6-F1
#
_entry.id   AF-A0A5J5CYT6-F1
#
_cell.length_a   1.000
_cell.length_b   1.000
_cell.length_c   1.000
_cell.angle_alpha   90.00
_cell.angle_beta   90.00
_cell.angle_gamma   90.00
#
_symmetry.space_group_name_H-M   'P 1'
#
loop_
_entity.id
_entity.type
_entity.pdbx_description
1 polymer ?
#
loop_
_entity_poly.entity_id
_entity_poly.type
_entity_poly.pdbx_seq_one_letter_code
_entity_poly.pdbx_strand_id
1 'polypeptide(L)'
;MLTNSPADSLETSPFRNLLHLQDAVEVYQASQIVGSQRRNAVPMKVWLLPLTSLDSNAAKLVRQISIRLVQESQSVLEDFSELEMRCNDALRTTTAQQFPQIGNKIKTFREMCSEFKLEFQRILAKKLPSIRGGGEEEAGLAEILKKRHSSPFNSKNLHEWMDCREREIYTLLTFTNMMKNTKIVSSQTDMYKESLSAKHAVCFVFTSLGSDEPYLSALSNYLKQTPDKPQHAHTYDVEKEQWYASKEVAKEMRHKAKLFSDFAEANKENKTIKFLTVGSTNETHKGSSIYLYEDGFSVSENFEPPSKPETVAVSDINHNSVTLKISPPRFGAEDITSYSVEYCVSGEDGWKQKTASKAEEVTVNDLSPNTEYMFRCRAVTSVGVGPANEVPGSTKTLPCGPPGKPLVEPNSREISVSWEKPAGLGQDVHILSYIVEFAKTDDEMKEEDLQWNELMAGTEKAIISGLQSETEYVVRVRCDWGEAGRSKESISVNVRTTKFTLTESLKSTSEKMNSDSPSVYKLTLTEEDMNIGGCRRFSFGKESTRQNRTIMLFGVTRSGKSTLINAMINYIVGVEWKDTFRFRLVDEDQSRSQAEGQTSEVTVYKINHQEGFKINYSLTVVDTPGFGDTGGIERDEEIIGHLRNLFSAECFSEIDAVCFVAPSALQLTLSHNHVFDSVLSIFGKDVAENIQVLVTFADCQQPPVLEAINASGVPCPKTEDGLPVHFKFNNSALFADNKSSAAESGEDEEGSFDQMFWKMGTKSMKRFFVALNSIETKSLQMTKDFLRERK
;
A
#
# COMPACT_ATOMS: atom_id res chain seq x y z
N MET A 1 -29.42 -82.59 -82.26
CA MET A 1 -29.40 -83.79 -81.41
C MET A 1 -28.25 -83.64 -80.44
N LEU A 2 -28.51 -83.11 -79.25
CA LEU A 2 -28.62 -83.80 -77.94
C LEU A 2 -27.41 -83.26 -77.12
N THR A 3 -27.45 -82.80 -75.86
CA THR A 3 -28.45 -82.57 -74.81
C THR A 3 -27.74 -81.84 -73.65
N ASN A 4 -28.43 -80.90 -72.99
CA ASN A 4 -28.39 -80.43 -71.59
C ASN A 4 -27.13 -80.53 -70.69
N SER A 5 -26.59 -79.35 -70.32
CA SER A 5 -26.33 -78.73 -68.98
C SER A 5 -25.65 -79.51 -67.81
N PRO A 6 -25.06 -78.85 -66.77
CA PRO A 6 -24.94 -77.41 -66.48
C PRO A 6 -23.53 -76.94 -66.01
N ALA A 7 -23.48 -75.63 -65.74
CA ALA A 7 -22.37 -74.82 -65.24
C ALA A 7 -21.69 -75.36 -63.97
N ASP A 8 -20.36 -75.25 -63.94
CA ASP A 8 -19.59 -75.00 -62.72
C ASP A 8 -18.39 -74.07 -63.01
N SER A 9 -18.45 -72.91 -62.37
CA SER A 9 -17.35 -72.06 -61.90
C SER A 9 -16.09 -71.90 -62.77
N LEU A 10 -16.17 -70.98 -63.74
CA LEU A 10 -15.03 -70.29 -64.34
C LEU A 10 -14.74 -69.00 -63.55
N GLU A 11 -14.22 -69.11 -62.33
CA GLU A 11 -13.74 -67.93 -61.58
C GLU A 11 -12.54 -68.26 -60.71
N THR A 12 -11.36 -68.33 -61.33
CA THR A 12 -10.11 -67.87 -60.70
C THR A 12 -9.19 -67.31 -61.78
N SER A 13 -9.35 -66.03 -62.10
CA SER A 13 -8.30 -65.25 -62.77
C SER A 13 -7.04 -65.27 -61.89
N PRO A 14 -5.82 -65.53 -62.41
CA PRO A 14 -4.59 -65.48 -61.62
C PRO A 14 -4.17 -64.05 -61.25
N PHE A 15 -4.86 -63.03 -61.77
CA PHE A 15 -4.58 -61.64 -61.47
C PHE A 15 -5.52 -61.15 -60.37
N ARG A 16 -5.22 -61.51 -59.11
CA ARG A 16 -5.69 -60.70 -57.98
C ARG A 16 -5.06 -59.31 -58.10
N ASN A 17 -5.84 -58.25 -57.91
CA ASN A 17 -5.32 -56.89 -57.85
C ASN A 17 -4.22 -56.83 -56.78
N LEU A 18 -2.98 -56.62 -57.24
CA LEU A 18 -1.77 -56.56 -56.41
C LEU A 18 -1.79 -55.28 -55.58
N LEU A 19 -2.36 -55.36 -54.37
CA LEU A 19 -2.46 -54.22 -53.47
C LEU A 19 -1.35 -54.23 -52.41
N HIS A 20 -0.77 -55.39 -52.12
CA HIS A 20 0.30 -55.55 -51.14
C HIS A 20 1.59 -56.11 -51.74
N LEU A 21 2.73 -55.75 -51.13
CA LEU A 21 4.05 -56.25 -51.50
C LEU A 21 4.11 -57.78 -51.48
N GLN A 22 3.41 -58.40 -50.52
CA GLN A 22 3.32 -59.85 -50.39
C GLN A 22 2.62 -60.49 -51.61
N ASP A 23 1.48 -59.94 -52.05
CA ASP A 23 0.79 -60.40 -53.26
C ASP A 23 1.70 -60.27 -54.49
N ALA A 24 2.47 -59.18 -54.57
CA ALA A 24 3.38 -58.92 -55.68
C ALA A 24 4.54 -59.91 -55.72
N VAL A 25 5.09 -60.26 -54.54
CA VAL A 25 6.13 -61.29 -54.41
C VAL A 25 5.58 -62.66 -54.81
N GLU A 26 4.38 -63.02 -54.35
CA GLU A 26 3.74 -64.30 -54.68
C GLU A 26 3.49 -64.44 -56.19
N VAL A 27 2.95 -63.40 -56.84
CA VAL A 27 2.73 -63.41 -58.30
C VAL A 27 4.05 -63.42 -59.07
N TYR A 28 5.08 -62.70 -58.61
CA TYR A 28 6.39 -62.68 -59.26
C TYR A 28 7.10 -64.04 -59.16
N GLN A 29 7.02 -64.69 -58.00
CA GLN A 29 7.58 -66.03 -57.77
C GLN A 29 6.80 -67.12 -58.51
N ALA A 30 5.49 -66.92 -58.75
CA ALA A 30 4.64 -67.81 -59.52
C ALA A 30 4.90 -67.80 -61.05
N SER A 31 5.99 -67.21 -61.53
CA SER A 31 6.34 -67.04 -62.95
C SER A 31 6.75 -68.33 -63.69
N GLN A 32 5.97 -69.41 -63.50
CA GLN A 32 5.83 -70.54 -64.44
C GLN A 32 4.64 -70.36 -65.40
N ILE A 33 3.96 -69.21 -65.39
CA ILE A 33 2.74 -68.93 -66.19
C ILE A 33 3.01 -68.87 -67.71
N VAL A 34 4.26 -68.90 -68.16
CA VAL A 34 4.58 -69.13 -69.59
C VAL A 34 4.51 -70.63 -69.86
N GLY A 35 3.32 -71.12 -70.22
CA GLY A 35 3.14 -72.50 -70.67
C GLY A 35 4.19 -72.88 -71.72
N SER A 36 4.72 -74.10 -71.60
CA SER A 36 5.80 -74.67 -72.43
C SER A 36 5.56 -74.65 -73.95
N GLN A 37 4.39 -74.22 -74.40
CA GLN A 37 4.11 -73.85 -75.77
C GLN A 37 3.77 -72.35 -75.84
N ARG A 38 4.66 -71.55 -76.45
CA ARG A 38 4.54 -70.10 -76.71
C ARG A 38 3.31 -69.68 -77.56
N ARG A 39 2.30 -70.54 -77.73
CA ARG A 39 1.12 -70.31 -78.59
C ARG A 39 0.21 -69.18 -78.10
N ASN A 40 0.26 -68.83 -76.81
CA ASN A 40 -0.56 -67.77 -76.21
C ASN A 40 0.26 -66.55 -75.74
N ALA A 41 1.53 -66.45 -76.14
CA ALA A 41 2.40 -65.33 -75.73
C ALA A 41 2.15 -64.09 -76.61
N VAL A 42 2.07 -62.92 -75.99
CA VAL A 42 1.90 -61.64 -76.69
C VAL A 42 3.22 -61.25 -77.39
N PRO A 43 3.20 -60.80 -78.66
CA PRO A 43 4.40 -60.32 -79.34
C PRO A 43 5.02 -59.09 -78.64
N MET A 44 6.29 -59.17 -78.23
CA MET A 44 7.01 -58.06 -77.57
C MET A 44 7.81 -57.17 -78.54
N LYS A 45 8.14 -57.69 -79.74
CA LYS A 45 8.85 -56.95 -80.80
C LYS A 45 8.24 -57.30 -82.14
N VAL A 46 7.99 -56.29 -82.96
CA VAL A 46 7.42 -56.46 -84.31
C VAL A 46 8.40 -55.88 -85.32
N TRP A 47 8.73 -56.68 -86.33
CA TRP A 47 9.51 -56.24 -87.48
C TRP A 47 8.53 -55.88 -88.59
N LEU A 48 8.51 -54.60 -88.98
CA LEU A 48 7.66 -54.10 -90.04
C LEU A 48 8.50 -53.85 -91.29
N LEU A 49 8.08 -54.42 -92.42
CA LEU A 49 8.69 -54.18 -93.71
C LEU A 49 7.89 -53.09 -94.44
N PRO A 50 8.51 -52.00 -94.93
CA PRO A 50 7.80 -50.98 -95.70
C PRO A 50 7.12 -51.60 -96.92
N LEU A 51 5.84 -51.32 -97.17
CA LEU A 51 5.14 -51.87 -98.34
C LEU A 51 5.83 -51.50 -99.67
N THR A 52 6.58 -50.40 -99.68
CA THR A 52 7.39 -49.95 -100.82
C THR A 52 8.51 -50.89 -101.23
N SER A 53 8.93 -51.80 -100.35
CA SER A 53 9.89 -52.86 -100.69
C SER A 53 9.22 -54.07 -101.38
N LEU A 54 7.88 -54.14 -101.36
CA LEU A 54 7.09 -55.18 -102.01
C LEU A 54 6.38 -54.66 -103.27
N ASP A 55 5.94 -53.39 -103.26
CA ASP A 55 5.28 -52.71 -104.39
C ASP A 55 5.74 -51.23 -104.46
N SER A 56 6.31 -50.82 -105.59
CA SER A 56 6.81 -49.45 -105.81
C SER A 56 5.71 -48.38 -105.85
N ASN A 57 4.45 -48.79 -106.06
CA ASN A 57 3.25 -47.95 -106.07
C ASN A 57 2.56 -47.82 -104.70
N ALA A 58 3.03 -48.54 -103.67
CA ALA A 58 2.46 -48.47 -102.33
C ALA A 58 2.68 -47.09 -101.67
N ALA A 59 1.83 -46.75 -100.70
CA ALA A 59 1.90 -45.49 -99.96
C ALA A 59 3.29 -45.28 -99.33
N LYS A 60 3.94 -44.17 -99.69
CA LYS A 60 5.27 -43.78 -99.21
C LYS A 60 5.14 -42.85 -98.02
N LEU A 61 6.03 -43.00 -97.04
CA LEU A 61 6.26 -41.93 -96.07
C LEU A 61 6.85 -40.74 -96.83
N VAL A 62 6.09 -39.64 -96.90
CA VAL A 62 6.47 -38.47 -97.73
C VAL A 62 7.36 -37.51 -96.94
N ARG A 63 7.11 -37.36 -95.63
CA ARG A 63 7.85 -36.43 -94.76
C ARG A 63 8.22 -37.08 -93.43
N GLN A 64 9.43 -36.78 -92.95
CA GLN A 64 9.82 -37.02 -91.56
C GLN A 64 9.51 -35.78 -90.73
N ILE A 65 9.07 -35.98 -89.49
CA ILE A 65 8.84 -34.90 -88.54
C ILE A 65 10.14 -34.66 -87.80
N SER A 66 10.54 -33.40 -87.66
CA SER A 66 11.70 -32.96 -86.90
C SER A 66 11.64 -33.48 -85.46
N ILE A 67 12.76 -34.04 -85.02
CA ILE A 67 12.96 -34.51 -83.65
C ILE A 67 12.64 -33.39 -82.65
N ARG A 68 12.97 -32.13 -83.00
CA ARG A 68 12.68 -30.97 -82.16
C ARG A 68 11.18 -30.79 -81.91
N LEU A 69 10.34 -30.86 -82.96
CA LEU A 69 8.89 -30.70 -82.79
C LEU A 69 8.24 -31.88 -82.07
N VAL A 70 8.80 -33.09 -82.22
CA VAL A 70 8.38 -34.26 -81.44
C VAL A 70 8.68 -34.03 -79.96
N GLN A 71 9.89 -33.58 -79.62
CA GLN A 71 10.28 -33.27 -78.24
C GLN A 71 9.45 -32.12 -77.66
N GLU A 72 9.22 -31.04 -78.40
CA GLU A 72 8.39 -29.92 -77.95
C GLU A 72 6.93 -30.36 -77.72
N SER A 73 6.37 -31.22 -78.59
CA SER A 73 5.02 -31.77 -78.41
C SER A 73 4.93 -32.73 -77.23
N GLN A 74 5.96 -33.53 -77.00
CA GLN A 74 6.06 -34.42 -75.84
C GLN A 74 6.15 -33.60 -74.53
N SER A 75 7.01 -32.58 -74.50
CA SER A 75 7.16 -31.67 -73.37
C SER A 75 5.83 -30.99 -73.00
N VAL A 76 5.00 -30.64 -73.98
CA VAL A 76 3.64 -30.11 -73.72
C VAL A 76 2.77 -31.11 -72.96
N LEU A 77 2.79 -32.39 -73.35
CA LEU A 77 1.97 -33.42 -72.71
C LEU A 77 2.49 -33.81 -71.33
N GLU A 78 3.81 -33.80 -71.15
CA GLU A 78 4.48 -34.02 -69.86
C GLU A 78 4.13 -32.90 -68.87
N ASP A 79 4.23 -31.64 -69.30
CA ASP A 79 3.86 -30.44 -68.52
C ASP A 79 2.42 -30.53 -67.98
N PHE A 80 1.43 -30.83 -68.82
CA PHE A 80 0.06 -31.02 -68.34
C PHE A 80 -0.10 -32.23 -67.39
N SER A 81 0.72 -33.26 -67.54
CA SER A 81 0.69 -34.41 -66.61
C SER A 81 1.31 -34.06 -65.26
N GLU A 82 2.34 -33.21 -65.24
CA GLU A 82 2.91 -32.64 -64.02
C GLU A 82 1.90 -31.73 -63.32
N LEU A 83 1.24 -30.81 -64.04
CA LEU A 83 0.20 -29.94 -63.48
C LEU A 83 -0.97 -30.75 -62.91
N GLU A 84 -1.39 -31.83 -63.58
CA GLU A 84 -2.43 -32.73 -63.08
C GLU A 84 -2.02 -33.40 -61.77
N MET A 85 -0.77 -33.88 -61.66
CA MET A 85 -0.22 -34.44 -60.42
C MET A 85 -0.22 -33.39 -59.30
N ARG A 86 0.31 -32.19 -59.56
CA ARG A 86 0.33 -31.09 -58.59
C ARG A 86 -1.07 -30.71 -58.10
N CYS A 87 -2.04 -30.62 -59.00
CA CYS A 87 -3.44 -30.37 -58.65
C CYS A 87 -3.98 -31.47 -57.71
N ASN A 88 -3.70 -32.73 -58.01
CA ASN A 88 -4.16 -33.86 -57.20
C ASN A 88 -3.51 -33.87 -55.81
N ASP A 89 -2.23 -33.53 -55.73
CA ASP A 89 -1.52 -33.42 -54.45
C ASP A 89 -2.07 -32.26 -53.61
N ALA A 90 -2.29 -31.09 -54.21
CA ALA A 90 -2.90 -29.95 -53.52
C ALA A 90 -4.33 -30.25 -53.03
N LEU A 91 -5.15 -30.95 -53.81
CA LEU A 91 -6.51 -31.37 -53.42
C LEU A 91 -6.53 -32.40 -52.29
N ARG A 92 -5.45 -33.16 -52.09
CA ARG A 92 -5.33 -34.13 -51.00
C ARG A 92 -4.93 -33.50 -49.67
N THR A 93 -4.52 -32.23 -49.66
CA THR A 93 -4.16 -31.53 -48.43
C THR A 93 -5.36 -31.35 -47.51
N THR A 94 -5.14 -31.42 -46.19
CA THR A 94 -6.18 -31.21 -45.18
C THR A 94 -6.82 -29.82 -45.31
N THR A 95 -6.03 -28.79 -45.57
CA THR A 95 -6.51 -27.42 -45.78
C THR A 95 -7.46 -27.33 -46.97
N ALA A 96 -7.13 -27.93 -48.13
CA ALA A 96 -8.02 -27.89 -49.30
C ALA A 96 -9.34 -28.64 -49.07
N GLN A 97 -9.32 -29.70 -48.25
CA GLN A 97 -10.55 -30.41 -47.84
C GLN A 97 -11.39 -29.58 -46.85
N GLN A 98 -10.75 -28.82 -45.96
CA GLN A 98 -11.41 -27.98 -44.96
C GLN A 98 -11.97 -26.68 -45.55
N PHE A 99 -11.36 -26.15 -46.63
CA PHE A 99 -11.76 -24.93 -47.33
C PHE A 99 -12.17 -25.25 -48.78
N PRO A 100 -13.44 -25.65 -49.04
CA PRO A 100 -13.91 -26.03 -50.36
C PRO A 100 -13.74 -24.95 -51.43
N GLN A 101 -13.68 -23.67 -51.04
CA GLN A 101 -13.50 -22.53 -51.95
C GLN A 101 -12.21 -22.69 -52.77
N ILE A 102 -11.11 -23.09 -52.13
CA ILE A 102 -9.83 -23.34 -52.80
C ILE A 102 -9.87 -24.65 -53.58
N GLY A 103 -10.42 -25.71 -52.98
CA GLY A 103 -10.56 -27.00 -53.65
C GLY A 103 -11.32 -26.90 -54.96
N ASN A 104 -12.39 -26.11 -55.00
CA ASN A 104 -13.19 -25.87 -56.20
C ASN A 104 -12.41 -25.10 -57.28
N LYS A 105 -11.59 -24.11 -56.90
CA LYS A 105 -10.70 -23.38 -57.84
C LYS A 105 -9.69 -24.33 -58.50
N ILE A 106 -9.01 -25.16 -57.70
CA ILE A 106 -8.03 -26.15 -58.20
C ILE A 106 -8.71 -27.21 -59.07
N LYS A 107 -9.90 -27.67 -58.69
CA LYS A 107 -10.68 -28.62 -59.49
C LYS A 107 -11.06 -28.03 -60.85
N THR A 108 -11.55 -26.78 -60.87
CA THR A 108 -11.91 -26.06 -62.11
C THR A 108 -10.69 -25.87 -63.01
N PHE A 109 -9.55 -25.47 -62.44
CA PHE A 109 -8.28 -25.36 -63.16
C PHE A 109 -7.85 -26.69 -63.78
N ARG A 110 -7.88 -27.78 -63.00
CA ARG A 110 -7.54 -29.12 -63.48
C ARG A 110 -8.44 -29.55 -64.64
N GLU A 111 -9.75 -29.33 -64.53
CA GLU A 111 -10.72 -29.66 -65.58
C GLU A 111 -10.43 -28.89 -66.88
N MET A 112 -10.13 -27.59 -66.80
CA MET A 112 -9.76 -26.78 -67.97
C MET A 112 -8.43 -27.24 -68.59
N CYS A 113 -7.43 -27.59 -67.78
CA CYS A 113 -6.16 -28.16 -68.25
C CYS A 113 -6.36 -29.52 -68.94
N SER A 114 -7.21 -30.39 -68.39
CA SER A 114 -7.56 -31.68 -69.01
C SER A 114 -8.30 -31.49 -70.34
N GLU A 115 -9.23 -30.53 -70.41
CA GLU A 115 -9.95 -30.20 -71.65
C GLU A 115 -8.99 -29.71 -72.75
N PHE A 116 -8.07 -28.79 -72.41
CA PHE A 116 -7.05 -28.31 -73.34
C PHE A 116 -6.10 -29.44 -73.78
N LYS A 117 -5.62 -30.28 -72.84
CA LYS A 117 -4.75 -31.43 -73.15
C LYS A 117 -5.43 -32.39 -74.13
N LEU A 118 -6.71 -32.68 -73.94
CA LEU A 118 -7.47 -33.56 -74.82
C LEU A 118 -7.62 -32.96 -76.22
N GLU A 119 -7.92 -31.66 -76.32
CA GLU A 119 -8.02 -30.97 -77.61
C GLU A 119 -6.67 -30.93 -78.34
N PHE A 120 -5.60 -30.65 -77.62
CA PHE A 120 -4.24 -30.70 -78.15
C PHE A 120 -3.89 -32.11 -78.68
N GLN A 121 -4.22 -33.17 -77.93
CA GLN A 121 -4.03 -34.56 -78.37
C GLN A 121 -4.86 -34.92 -79.62
N ARG A 122 -6.11 -34.45 -79.70
CA ARG A 122 -6.96 -34.65 -80.89
C ARG A 122 -6.38 -33.96 -82.12
N ILE A 123 -5.92 -32.73 -81.97
CA ILE A 123 -5.27 -31.98 -83.05
C ILE A 123 -3.99 -32.72 -83.50
N LEU A 124 -3.14 -33.17 -82.57
CA LEU A 124 -1.96 -33.97 -82.90
C LEU A 124 -2.32 -35.27 -83.63
N ALA A 125 -3.30 -36.03 -83.12
CA ALA A 125 -3.75 -37.28 -83.72
C ALA A 125 -4.27 -37.10 -85.16
N LYS A 126 -4.87 -35.94 -85.47
CA LYS A 126 -5.32 -35.59 -86.81
C LYS A 126 -4.18 -35.12 -87.72
N LYS A 127 -3.26 -34.31 -87.20
CA LYS A 127 -2.21 -33.64 -87.97
C LYS A 127 -1.01 -34.56 -88.27
N LEU A 128 -0.58 -35.38 -87.31
CA LEU A 128 0.61 -36.24 -87.46
C LEU A 128 0.52 -37.22 -88.65
N PRO A 129 -0.60 -37.93 -88.90
CA PRO A 129 -0.74 -38.78 -90.08
C PRO A 129 -0.74 -37.97 -91.39
N SER A 130 -1.39 -36.80 -91.40
CA SER A 130 -1.47 -35.91 -92.57
C SER A 130 -0.09 -35.40 -93.00
N ILE A 131 0.73 -34.97 -92.03
CA ILE A 131 2.10 -34.51 -92.28
C ILE A 131 2.96 -35.65 -92.82
N ARG A 132 2.92 -36.83 -92.19
CA ARG A 132 3.69 -38.01 -92.64
C ARG A 132 3.27 -38.52 -94.03
N GLY A 133 2.00 -38.37 -94.37
CA GLY A 133 1.43 -38.69 -95.69
C GLY A 133 1.62 -37.61 -96.76
N GLY A 134 2.23 -36.46 -96.43
CA GLY A 134 2.48 -35.36 -97.37
C GLY A 134 1.31 -34.42 -97.63
N GLY A 135 0.19 -34.58 -96.91
CA GLY A 135 -1.02 -33.74 -97.04
C GLY A 135 -0.92 -32.37 -96.38
N GLU A 136 0.00 -32.19 -95.42
CA GLU A 136 0.23 -30.92 -94.73
C GLU A 136 1.72 -30.68 -94.46
N GLU A 137 2.13 -29.40 -94.40
CA GLU A 137 3.49 -29.01 -94.04
C GLU A 137 3.74 -29.12 -92.54
N GLU A 138 5.00 -29.37 -92.18
CA GLU A 138 5.46 -29.41 -90.79
C GLU A 138 5.24 -28.08 -90.04
N ALA A 139 5.15 -26.96 -90.76
CA ALA A 139 4.81 -25.65 -90.23
C ALA A 139 3.47 -25.64 -89.46
N GLY A 140 2.51 -26.50 -89.84
CA GLY A 140 1.23 -26.62 -89.14
C GLY A 140 1.37 -27.17 -87.71
N LEU A 141 2.39 -28.00 -87.43
CA LEU A 141 2.69 -28.47 -86.08
C LEU A 141 3.36 -27.37 -85.24
N ALA A 142 4.28 -26.61 -85.85
CA ALA A 142 4.92 -25.46 -85.20
C ALA A 142 3.92 -24.35 -84.85
N GLU A 143 2.88 -24.15 -85.67
CA GLU A 143 1.82 -23.18 -85.42
C GLU A 143 0.98 -23.52 -84.18
N ILE A 144 0.64 -24.80 -83.98
CA ILE A 144 -0.11 -25.25 -82.80
C ILE A 144 0.71 -25.03 -81.53
N LEU A 145 2.01 -25.35 -81.57
CA LEU A 145 2.92 -25.09 -80.45
C LEU A 145 3.02 -23.59 -80.18
N LYS A 146 3.18 -22.76 -81.21
CA LYS A 146 3.20 -21.30 -81.07
C LYS A 146 1.88 -20.76 -80.47
N LYS A 147 0.74 -21.30 -80.90
CA LYS A 147 -0.59 -20.95 -80.38
C LYS A 147 -0.72 -21.26 -78.89
N ARG A 148 -0.17 -22.37 -78.42
CA ARG A 148 -0.06 -22.67 -76.97
C ARG A 148 0.78 -21.63 -76.26
N HIS A 149 1.98 -21.34 -76.76
CA HIS A 149 2.91 -20.39 -76.12
C HIS A 149 2.30 -18.98 -75.97
N SER A 150 1.49 -18.55 -76.93
CA SER A 150 0.81 -17.24 -76.88
C SER A 150 -0.55 -17.26 -76.18
N SER A 151 -1.01 -18.42 -75.71
CA SER A 151 -2.31 -18.56 -75.03
C SER A 151 -2.18 -18.41 -73.51
N PRO A 152 -3.30 -18.25 -72.78
CA PRO A 152 -3.31 -18.36 -71.32
C PRO A 152 -2.83 -19.73 -70.80
N PHE A 153 -2.85 -20.78 -71.63
CA PHE A 153 -2.36 -22.14 -71.34
C PHE A 153 -0.85 -22.33 -71.60
N ASN A 154 -0.07 -21.24 -71.60
CA ASN A 154 1.38 -21.35 -71.63
C ASN A 154 1.90 -21.90 -70.29
N SER A 155 3.00 -22.66 -70.35
CA SER A 155 3.58 -23.35 -69.20
C SER A 155 3.84 -22.42 -68.02
N LYS A 156 4.45 -21.26 -68.28
CA LYS A 156 4.81 -20.28 -67.25
C LYS A 156 3.61 -19.86 -66.42
N ASN A 157 2.54 -19.37 -67.05
CA ASN A 157 1.37 -18.87 -66.32
C ASN A 157 0.63 -19.99 -65.55
N LEU A 158 0.56 -21.20 -66.12
CA LEU A 158 -0.08 -22.34 -65.47
C LEU A 158 0.66 -22.75 -64.19
N HIS A 159 1.99 -22.84 -64.25
CA HIS A 159 2.82 -23.16 -63.10
C HIS A 159 2.85 -22.03 -62.07
N GLU A 160 2.94 -20.76 -62.49
CA GLU A 160 2.88 -19.60 -61.58
C GLU A 160 1.54 -19.54 -60.82
N TRP A 161 0.43 -19.86 -61.50
CA TRP A 161 -0.87 -19.96 -60.85
C TRP A 161 -0.94 -21.09 -59.81
N MET A 162 -0.37 -22.25 -60.14
CA MET A 162 -0.30 -23.38 -59.23
C MET A 162 0.58 -23.07 -58.01
N ASP A 163 1.74 -22.44 -58.21
CA ASP A 163 2.64 -21.98 -57.13
C ASP A 163 1.89 -21.01 -56.18
N CYS A 164 1.08 -20.12 -56.74
CA CYS A 164 0.23 -19.21 -55.98
C CYS A 164 -0.79 -19.97 -55.11
N ARG A 165 -1.51 -20.96 -55.67
CA ARG A 165 -2.47 -21.76 -54.90
C ARG A 165 -1.80 -22.60 -53.81
N GLU A 166 -0.65 -23.18 -54.07
CA GLU A 166 0.13 -23.94 -53.07
C GLU A 166 0.57 -23.02 -51.92
N ARG A 167 1.01 -21.79 -52.22
CA ARG A 167 1.37 -20.79 -51.22
C ARG A 167 0.17 -20.34 -50.38
N GLU A 168 -1.00 -20.20 -50.99
CA GLU A 168 -2.25 -19.88 -50.28
C GLU A 168 -2.64 -21.02 -49.31
N ILE A 169 -2.61 -22.27 -49.77
CA ILE A 169 -2.86 -23.47 -48.94
C ILE A 169 -1.90 -23.50 -47.75
N TYR A 170 -0.60 -23.27 -47.99
CA TYR A 170 0.39 -23.23 -46.92
C TYR A 170 0.11 -22.08 -45.94
N THR A 171 -0.24 -20.89 -46.44
CA THR A 171 -0.55 -19.72 -45.61
C THR A 171 -1.74 -20.02 -44.70
N LEU A 172 -2.84 -20.57 -45.24
CA LEU A 172 -3.99 -20.97 -44.43
C LEU A 172 -3.63 -22.03 -43.39
N LEU A 173 -2.80 -23.01 -43.76
CA LEU A 173 -2.31 -24.01 -42.82
C LEU A 173 -1.56 -23.37 -41.64
N THR A 174 -0.74 -22.34 -41.89
CA THR A 174 -0.06 -21.62 -40.79
C THR A 174 -1.05 -20.93 -39.85
N PHE A 175 -2.11 -20.33 -40.40
CA PHE A 175 -3.15 -19.69 -39.60
C PHE A 175 -4.00 -20.70 -38.82
N THR A 176 -4.44 -21.79 -39.43
CA THR A 176 -5.21 -22.82 -38.74
C THR A 176 -4.39 -23.49 -37.64
N ASN A 177 -3.10 -23.73 -37.88
CA ASN A 177 -2.17 -24.23 -36.85
C ASN A 177 -1.95 -23.26 -35.70
N MET A 178 -2.19 -21.96 -35.89
CA MET A 178 -2.17 -20.97 -34.81
C MET A 178 -3.47 -20.97 -33.99
N MET A 179 -4.58 -21.44 -34.58
CA MET A 179 -5.94 -21.44 -34.01
C MET A 179 -6.43 -22.87 -33.69
N LYS A 180 -5.57 -23.70 -33.06
CA LYS A 180 -5.80 -25.16 -32.89
C LYS A 180 -7.07 -25.53 -32.13
N ASN A 181 -7.56 -24.67 -31.25
CA ASN A 181 -8.72 -24.94 -30.39
C ASN A 181 -10.05 -24.46 -31.02
N THR A 182 -10.10 -24.37 -32.35
CA THR A 182 -11.24 -23.79 -33.08
C THR A 182 -11.78 -24.76 -34.10
N LYS A 183 -13.10 -24.79 -34.26
CA LYS A 183 -13.75 -25.71 -35.20
C LYS A 183 -13.76 -25.07 -36.59
N ILE A 184 -13.10 -25.71 -37.55
CA ILE A 184 -13.12 -25.26 -38.95
C ILE A 184 -14.42 -25.74 -39.60
N VAL A 185 -15.10 -24.83 -40.27
CA VAL A 185 -16.39 -25.06 -40.92
C VAL A 185 -16.26 -24.79 -42.42
N SER A 186 -16.83 -25.68 -43.23
CA SER A 186 -16.66 -25.70 -44.69
C SER A 186 -17.57 -24.73 -45.44
N SER A 187 -18.67 -24.27 -44.84
CA SER A 187 -19.64 -23.38 -45.48
C SER A 187 -20.22 -22.32 -44.54
N GLN A 188 -20.69 -21.21 -45.10
CA GLN A 188 -21.38 -20.17 -44.33
C GLN A 188 -22.68 -20.71 -43.69
N THR A 189 -23.38 -21.62 -44.37
CA THR A 189 -24.59 -22.28 -43.84
C THR A 189 -24.29 -23.08 -42.57
N ASP A 190 -23.18 -23.80 -42.55
CA ASP A 190 -22.79 -24.59 -41.37
C ASP A 190 -22.28 -23.68 -40.24
N MET A 191 -21.68 -22.53 -40.56
CA MET A 191 -21.35 -21.50 -39.57
C MET A 191 -22.62 -20.98 -38.88
N TYR A 192 -23.69 -20.67 -39.62
CA TYR A 192 -24.98 -20.25 -39.04
C TYR A 192 -25.62 -21.34 -38.17
N LYS A 193 -25.55 -22.61 -38.59
CA LYS A 193 -26.06 -23.72 -37.76
C LYS A 193 -25.30 -23.84 -36.44
N GLU A 194 -23.98 -23.72 -36.48
CA GLU A 194 -23.15 -23.79 -35.28
C GLU A 194 -23.32 -22.54 -34.40
N SER A 195 -23.55 -21.35 -34.96
CA SER A 195 -23.79 -20.14 -34.18
C SER A 195 -25.10 -20.20 -33.39
N LEU A 196 -26.14 -20.84 -33.93
CA LEU A 196 -27.42 -21.07 -33.22
C LEU A 196 -27.33 -22.03 -32.03
N SER A 197 -26.23 -22.78 -31.92
CA SER A 197 -26.08 -23.82 -30.89
C SER A 197 -25.37 -23.36 -29.60
N ALA A 198 -24.99 -22.08 -29.54
CA ALA A 198 -24.36 -21.45 -28.38
C ALA A 198 -24.91 -20.03 -28.21
N LYS A 199 -24.82 -19.47 -27.00
CA LYS A 199 -25.24 -18.09 -26.74
C LYS A 199 -24.41 -17.12 -27.56
N HIS A 200 -23.09 -17.30 -27.56
CA HIS A 200 -22.17 -16.51 -28.37
C HIS A 200 -21.38 -17.42 -29.32
N ALA A 201 -21.17 -16.97 -30.55
CA ALA A 201 -20.23 -17.60 -31.48
C ALA A 201 -19.28 -16.55 -32.07
N VAL A 202 -17.99 -16.76 -31.84
CA VAL A 202 -16.91 -15.91 -32.36
C VAL A 202 -16.27 -16.65 -33.53
N CYS A 203 -16.31 -16.03 -34.70
CA CYS A 203 -15.95 -16.67 -35.96
C CYS A 203 -14.78 -15.94 -36.62
N PHE A 204 -13.66 -16.61 -36.84
CA PHE A 204 -12.59 -16.09 -37.67
C PHE A 204 -12.91 -16.37 -39.14
N VAL A 205 -13.14 -15.31 -39.90
CA VAL A 205 -13.56 -15.38 -41.31
C VAL A 205 -12.42 -14.96 -42.21
N PHE A 206 -11.97 -15.86 -43.09
CA PHE A 206 -11.10 -15.49 -44.22
C PHE A 206 -11.98 -14.92 -45.33
N THR A 207 -11.94 -13.60 -45.53
CA THR A 207 -12.88 -12.87 -46.39
C THR A 207 -12.48 -12.83 -47.86
N SER A 208 -11.24 -13.23 -48.18
CA SER A 208 -10.69 -13.16 -49.55
C SER A 208 -10.61 -14.52 -50.28
N LEU A 209 -11.11 -15.61 -49.68
CA LEU A 209 -10.92 -16.96 -50.24
C LEU A 209 -11.83 -17.28 -51.43
N GLY A 210 -13.09 -16.82 -51.39
CA GLY A 210 -14.04 -17.13 -52.47
C GLY A 210 -14.09 -16.08 -53.57
N SER A 211 -13.22 -15.07 -53.58
CA SER A 211 -13.24 -14.03 -54.60
C SER A 211 -13.04 -14.63 -56.00
N ASP A 212 -13.77 -14.09 -56.98
CA ASP A 212 -13.66 -14.49 -58.37
C ASP A 212 -12.21 -14.36 -58.84
N GLU A 213 -11.74 -15.37 -59.59
CA GLU A 213 -10.35 -15.45 -60.02
C GLU A 213 -10.22 -15.07 -61.50
N PRO A 214 -9.61 -13.91 -61.82
CA PRO A 214 -9.53 -13.41 -63.20
C PRO A 214 -8.83 -14.37 -64.15
N TYR A 215 -7.80 -15.07 -63.68
CA TYR A 215 -7.06 -16.03 -64.50
C TYR A 215 -7.89 -17.26 -64.89
N LEU A 216 -8.69 -17.82 -63.99
CA LEU A 216 -9.60 -18.93 -64.32
C LEU A 216 -10.66 -18.50 -65.35
N SER A 217 -11.13 -17.26 -65.24
CA SER A 217 -12.04 -16.66 -66.23
C SER A 217 -11.37 -16.54 -67.61
N ALA A 218 -10.09 -16.16 -67.67
CA ALA A 218 -9.32 -16.08 -68.90
C ALA A 218 -9.15 -17.46 -69.57
N LEU A 219 -8.85 -18.51 -68.79
CA LEU A 219 -8.76 -19.89 -69.29
C LEU A 219 -10.10 -20.38 -69.85
N SER A 220 -11.19 -20.17 -69.11
CA SER A 220 -12.54 -20.54 -69.56
C SER A 220 -12.94 -19.81 -70.84
N ASN A 221 -12.64 -18.50 -70.93
CA ASN A 221 -12.93 -17.69 -72.11
C ASN A 221 -12.12 -18.13 -73.33
N TYR A 222 -10.91 -18.64 -73.16
CA TYR A 222 -10.09 -19.18 -74.24
C TYR A 222 -10.67 -20.49 -74.77
N LEU A 223 -11.11 -21.40 -73.89
CA LEU A 223 -11.73 -22.69 -74.29
C LEU A 223 -13.09 -22.50 -75.00
N LYS A 224 -13.86 -21.48 -74.61
CA LYS A 224 -15.19 -21.19 -75.18
C LYS A 224 -15.16 -20.50 -76.55
N GLN A 225 -14.02 -19.98 -77.01
CA GLN A 225 -13.97 -19.15 -78.22
C GLN A 225 -14.02 -19.93 -79.54
N THR A 226 -14.94 -19.52 -80.42
CA THR A 226 -14.97 -19.78 -81.87
C THR A 226 -13.98 -18.86 -82.64
N PRO A 227 -13.53 -19.24 -83.84
CA PRO A 227 -12.20 -18.87 -84.40
C PRO A 227 -11.92 -17.42 -84.84
N ASP A 228 -12.67 -16.39 -84.46
CA ASP A 228 -12.66 -15.10 -85.21
C ASP A 228 -12.44 -13.80 -84.42
N LYS A 229 -11.87 -13.81 -83.21
CA LYS A 229 -11.37 -12.56 -82.58
C LYS A 229 -9.94 -12.69 -82.04
N PRO A 230 -9.03 -11.77 -82.41
CA PRO A 230 -7.68 -11.76 -81.87
C PRO A 230 -7.72 -11.28 -80.41
N GLN A 231 -7.23 -12.11 -79.49
CA GLN A 231 -6.95 -11.67 -78.12
C GLN A 231 -5.59 -10.98 -78.08
N HIS A 232 -5.55 -9.80 -77.47
CA HIS A 232 -4.30 -9.17 -77.06
C HIS A 232 -3.57 -10.09 -76.08
N ALA A 233 -2.26 -10.24 -76.28
CA ALA A 233 -1.36 -10.93 -75.36
C ALA A 233 -1.27 -10.14 -74.05
N HIS A 234 -2.21 -10.38 -73.14
CA HIS A 234 -2.09 -9.92 -71.77
C HIS A 234 -1.31 -10.98 -71.00
N THR A 235 -0.05 -10.69 -70.71
CA THR A 235 0.66 -11.30 -69.57
C THR A 235 -0.13 -10.95 -68.32
N TYR A 236 -0.94 -11.89 -67.83
CA TYR A 236 -1.58 -11.78 -66.53
C TYR A 236 -0.49 -11.93 -65.46
N ASP A 237 -0.30 -10.90 -64.64
CA ASP A 237 0.59 -10.94 -63.48
C ASP A 237 -0.17 -11.62 -62.34
N VAL A 238 -0.07 -12.95 -62.30
CA VAL A 238 -0.83 -13.82 -61.39
C VAL A 238 -0.50 -13.54 -59.90
N GLU A 239 0.68 -12.98 -59.60
CA GLU A 239 1.13 -12.68 -58.24
C GLU A 239 0.58 -11.35 -57.69
N LYS A 240 0.45 -10.30 -58.51
CA LYS A 240 0.03 -8.97 -58.02
C LYS A 240 -1.40 -8.88 -57.51
N GLU A 241 -2.26 -9.81 -57.92
CA GLU A 241 -3.69 -9.78 -57.60
C GLU A 241 -4.04 -10.56 -56.31
N GLN A 242 -3.06 -11.11 -55.59
CA GLN A 242 -3.30 -12.00 -54.45
C GLN A 242 -3.27 -11.29 -53.10
N TRP A 243 -4.26 -11.58 -52.25
CA TRP A 243 -4.40 -10.95 -50.92
C TRP A 243 -3.20 -11.23 -49.99
N TYR A 244 -2.58 -12.41 -50.12
CA TYR A 244 -1.42 -12.83 -49.31
C TYR A 244 -0.08 -12.24 -49.79
N ALA A 245 -0.04 -11.55 -50.94
CA ALA A 245 1.16 -10.87 -51.42
C ALA A 245 1.42 -9.54 -50.70
N SER A 246 0.39 -8.92 -50.09
CA SER A 246 0.54 -7.72 -49.28
C SER A 246 1.10 -8.05 -47.89
N LYS A 247 2.24 -7.42 -47.54
CA LYS A 247 2.85 -7.56 -46.21
C LYS A 247 1.97 -6.99 -45.10
N GLU A 248 1.23 -5.94 -45.42
CA GLU A 248 0.32 -5.23 -44.52
C GLU A 248 -0.88 -6.11 -44.17
N VAL A 249 -1.57 -6.63 -45.19
CA VAL A 249 -2.72 -7.55 -45.01
C VAL A 249 -2.29 -8.79 -44.24
N ALA A 250 -1.16 -9.41 -44.61
CA ALA A 250 -0.65 -10.58 -43.90
C ALA A 250 -0.29 -10.29 -42.42
N LYS A 251 0.21 -9.08 -42.11
CA LYS A 251 0.50 -8.67 -40.73
C LYS A 251 -0.77 -8.46 -39.92
N GLU A 252 -1.78 -7.80 -40.49
CA GLU A 252 -3.08 -7.59 -39.85
C GLU A 252 -3.79 -8.91 -39.58
N MET A 253 -3.83 -9.82 -40.56
CA MET A 253 -4.41 -11.15 -40.39
C MET A 253 -3.73 -11.95 -39.28
N ARG A 254 -2.38 -11.92 -39.21
CA ARG A 254 -1.62 -12.56 -38.11
C ARG A 254 -1.98 -11.99 -36.76
N HIS A 255 -2.16 -10.68 -36.69
CA HIS A 255 -2.56 -10.01 -35.47
C HIS A 255 -3.98 -10.42 -35.02
N LYS A 256 -4.97 -10.34 -35.92
CA LYS A 256 -6.35 -10.76 -35.67
C LYS A 256 -6.45 -12.24 -35.29
N ALA A 257 -5.73 -13.11 -35.98
CA ALA A 257 -5.75 -14.54 -35.69
C ALA A 257 -5.09 -14.85 -34.33
N LYS A 258 -4.09 -14.07 -33.91
CA LYS A 258 -3.53 -14.16 -32.55
C LYS A 258 -4.53 -13.70 -31.50
N LEU A 259 -5.16 -12.54 -31.68
CA LEU A 259 -6.22 -12.03 -30.78
C LEU A 259 -7.34 -13.07 -30.62
N PHE A 260 -7.81 -13.63 -31.73
CA PHE A 260 -8.83 -14.68 -31.73
C PHE A 260 -8.38 -15.94 -31.00
N SER A 261 -7.15 -16.41 -31.24
CA SER A 261 -6.60 -17.60 -30.59
C SER A 261 -6.41 -17.41 -29.08
N ASP A 262 -5.86 -16.26 -28.66
CA ASP A 262 -5.67 -15.92 -27.25
C ASP A 262 -7.03 -15.81 -26.52
N PHE A 263 -8.04 -15.23 -27.18
CA PHE A 263 -9.40 -15.14 -26.64
C PHE A 263 -10.09 -16.52 -26.60
N ALA A 264 -9.88 -17.37 -27.60
CA ALA A 264 -10.39 -18.75 -27.60
C ALA A 264 -9.79 -19.58 -26.46
N GLU A 265 -8.49 -19.47 -26.22
CA GLU A 265 -7.80 -20.16 -25.13
C GLU A 265 -8.27 -19.69 -23.75
N ALA A 266 -8.44 -18.37 -23.58
CA ALA A 266 -8.94 -17.79 -22.32
C ALA A 266 -10.36 -18.27 -21.97
N ASN A 267 -11.16 -18.66 -22.97
CA ASN A 267 -12.54 -19.12 -22.81
C ASN A 267 -12.73 -20.62 -23.09
N LYS A 268 -11.66 -21.43 -23.11
CA LYS A 268 -11.76 -22.86 -23.47
C LYS A 268 -12.69 -23.69 -22.57
N GLU A 269 -12.86 -23.28 -21.32
CA GLU A 269 -13.74 -23.94 -20.34
C GLU A 269 -15.18 -23.40 -20.40
N ASN A 270 -15.40 -22.29 -21.10
CA ASN A 270 -16.70 -21.64 -21.20
C ASN A 270 -17.57 -22.28 -22.30
N LYS A 271 -18.53 -23.12 -21.87
CA LYS A 271 -19.47 -23.82 -22.78
C LYS A 271 -20.48 -22.91 -23.47
N THR A 272 -20.59 -21.64 -23.07
CA THR A 272 -21.55 -20.68 -23.68
C THR A 272 -21.03 -20.01 -24.94
N ILE A 273 -19.73 -20.14 -25.22
CA ILE A 273 -19.05 -19.53 -26.36
C ILE A 273 -18.54 -20.63 -27.29
N LYS A 274 -18.75 -20.47 -28.60
CA LYS A 274 -18.13 -21.30 -29.63
C LYS A 274 -17.14 -20.50 -30.48
N PHE A 275 -16.02 -21.13 -30.80
CA PHE A 275 -14.98 -20.57 -31.67
C PHE A 275 -14.93 -21.32 -32.99
N LEU A 276 -15.22 -20.60 -34.08
CA LEU A 276 -15.33 -21.16 -35.43
C LEU A 276 -14.34 -20.50 -36.39
N THR A 277 -13.87 -21.24 -37.39
CA THR A 277 -13.03 -20.71 -38.48
C THR A 277 -13.69 -21.06 -39.82
N VAL A 278 -13.87 -20.09 -40.72
CA VAL A 278 -14.58 -20.30 -41.99
C VAL A 278 -13.97 -19.47 -43.13
N GLY A 279 -14.05 -19.99 -44.35
CA GLY A 279 -13.77 -19.24 -45.57
C GLY A 279 -15.05 -18.60 -46.12
N SER A 280 -15.02 -17.32 -46.45
CA SER A 280 -16.12 -16.61 -47.09
C SER A 280 -15.62 -15.57 -48.10
N THR A 281 -16.56 -14.92 -48.79
CA THR A 281 -16.32 -13.70 -49.56
C THR A 281 -16.93 -12.51 -48.85
N ASN A 282 -16.12 -11.51 -48.54
CA ASN A 282 -16.63 -10.20 -48.17
C ASN A 282 -15.70 -9.12 -48.73
N GLU A 283 -16.23 -8.29 -49.63
CA GLU A 283 -15.46 -7.23 -50.29
C GLU A 283 -15.14 -6.05 -49.36
N THR A 284 -15.83 -5.93 -48.22
CA THR A 284 -15.65 -4.82 -47.27
C THR A 284 -14.36 -4.93 -46.45
N HIS A 285 -13.90 -6.15 -46.16
CA HIS A 285 -12.72 -6.42 -45.33
C HIS A 285 -11.73 -7.27 -46.12
N LYS A 286 -10.52 -6.77 -46.39
CA LYS A 286 -9.47 -7.53 -47.08
C LYS A 286 -8.74 -8.48 -46.12
N GLY A 287 -8.50 -9.72 -46.54
CA GLY A 287 -7.79 -10.73 -45.76
C GLY A 287 -8.69 -11.50 -44.79
N SER A 288 -8.89 -10.96 -43.58
CA SER A 288 -9.73 -11.59 -42.56
C SER A 288 -10.42 -10.61 -41.61
N SER A 289 -11.50 -11.09 -40.99
CA SER A 289 -12.19 -10.41 -39.90
C SER A 289 -12.70 -11.40 -38.85
N ILE A 290 -13.07 -10.88 -37.68
CA ILE A 290 -13.68 -11.66 -36.60
C ILE A 290 -15.13 -11.25 -36.48
N TYR A 291 -16.04 -12.21 -36.69
CA TYR A 291 -17.48 -11.98 -36.58
C TYR A 291 -17.97 -12.45 -35.22
N LEU A 292 -18.90 -11.70 -34.64
CA LEU A 292 -19.59 -12.03 -33.41
C LEU A 292 -21.07 -12.28 -33.71
N TYR A 293 -21.54 -13.46 -33.29
CA TYR A 293 -22.95 -13.82 -33.29
C TYR A 293 -23.45 -13.98 -31.87
N GLU A 294 -24.66 -13.49 -31.61
CA GLU A 294 -25.40 -13.70 -30.36
C GLU A 294 -26.74 -14.34 -30.70
N ASP A 295 -27.02 -15.51 -30.12
CA ASP A 295 -28.21 -16.33 -30.37
C ASP A 295 -28.50 -16.54 -31.88
N GLY A 296 -27.43 -16.67 -32.68
CA GLY A 296 -27.48 -16.87 -34.12
C GLY A 296 -27.60 -15.60 -34.97
N PHE A 297 -27.78 -14.42 -34.37
CA PHE A 297 -27.84 -13.14 -35.07
C PHE A 297 -26.46 -12.48 -35.16
N SER A 298 -26.12 -11.90 -36.32
CA SER A 298 -24.86 -11.17 -36.49
C SER A 298 -24.90 -9.87 -35.68
N VAL A 299 -24.01 -9.74 -34.69
CA VAL A 299 -23.88 -8.55 -33.84
C VAL A 299 -22.80 -7.61 -34.39
N SER A 300 -21.66 -8.17 -34.81
CA SER A 300 -20.55 -7.41 -35.38
C SER A 300 -19.79 -8.23 -36.41
N GLU A 301 -19.41 -7.60 -37.52
CA GLU A 301 -18.53 -8.18 -38.55
C GLU A 301 -17.05 -7.76 -38.37
N ASN A 302 -16.74 -6.97 -37.35
CA ASN A 302 -15.38 -6.56 -37.00
C ASN A 302 -15.25 -6.50 -35.47
N PHE A 303 -15.61 -7.59 -34.81
CA PHE A 303 -15.45 -7.74 -33.37
C PHE A 303 -13.97 -7.73 -33.02
N GLU A 304 -13.59 -6.94 -32.00
CA GLU A 304 -12.22 -6.88 -31.51
C GLU A 304 -12.16 -7.47 -30.10
N PRO A 305 -11.81 -8.77 -29.96
CA PRO A 305 -11.67 -9.37 -28.64
C PRO A 305 -10.65 -8.62 -27.78
N PRO A 306 -10.88 -8.49 -26.47
CA PRO A 306 -9.94 -7.81 -25.59
C PRO A 306 -8.60 -8.52 -25.59
N SER A 307 -7.51 -7.77 -25.84
CA SER A 307 -6.17 -8.28 -25.58
C SER A 307 -5.92 -8.43 -24.07
N LYS A 308 -4.76 -8.96 -23.67
CA LYS A 308 -4.39 -8.92 -22.25
C LYS A 308 -4.30 -7.46 -21.77
N PRO A 309 -4.61 -7.16 -20.49
CA PRO A 309 -4.34 -5.85 -19.91
C PRO A 309 -2.89 -5.42 -20.19
N GLU A 310 -2.64 -4.14 -20.50
CA GLU A 310 -1.29 -3.71 -20.87
C GLU A 310 -0.30 -3.85 -19.71
N THR A 311 -0.69 -3.39 -18.52
CA THR A 311 0.10 -3.49 -17.30
C THR A 311 -0.78 -3.89 -16.12
N VAL A 312 -0.20 -4.67 -15.21
CA VAL A 312 -0.78 -5.03 -13.92
C VAL A 312 0.35 -4.86 -12.91
N ALA A 313 0.24 -3.87 -12.03
CA ALA A 313 1.29 -3.53 -11.09
C ALA A 313 0.73 -3.40 -9.68
N VAL A 314 1.52 -3.76 -8.68
CA VAL A 314 1.15 -3.55 -7.28
C VAL A 314 1.27 -2.05 -6.97
N SER A 315 0.18 -1.43 -6.52
CA SER A 315 0.17 -0.03 -6.07
C SER A 315 0.32 0.09 -4.56
N ASP A 316 -0.23 -0.87 -3.81
CA ASP A 316 -0.18 -0.86 -2.35
C ASP A 316 -0.18 -2.28 -1.75
N ILE A 317 0.50 -2.46 -0.62
CA ILE A 317 0.60 -3.73 0.10
C ILE A 317 0.21 -3.51 1.55
N ASN A 318 -0.70 -4.33 2.06
CA ASN A 318 -1.08 -4.41 3.46
C ASN A 318 -0.88 -5.84 3.99
N HIS A 319 -1.18 -6.06 5.26
CA HIS A 319 -1.08 -7.37 5.90
C HIS A 319 -2.13 -8.37 5.42
N ASN A 320 -3.31 -7.89 5.03
CA ASN A 320 -4.43 -8.72 4.59
C ASN A 320 -4.96 -8.34 3.21
N SER A 321 -4.28 -7.43 2.52
CA SER A 321 -4.72 -6.96 1.21
C SER A 321 -3.56 -6.51 0.33
N VAL A 322 -3.75 -6.62 -0.98
CA VAL A 322 -2.85 -6.08 -2.00
C VAL A 322 -3.70 -5.33 -3.02
N THR A 323 -3.30 -4.10 -3.34
CA THR A 323 -3.97 -3.28 -4.35
C THR A 323 -3.16 -3.32 -5.65
N LEU A 324 -3.86 -3.60 -6.75
CA LEU A 324 -3.30 -3.67 -8.09
C LEU A 324 -3.83 -2.52 -8.93
N LYS A 325 -2.94 -1.84 -9.66
CA LYS A 325 -3.26 -0.89 -10.71
C LYS A 325 -3.19 -1.58 -12.08
N ILE A 326 -4.24 -1.41 -12.87
CA ILE A 326 -4.46 -2.13 -14.13
C ILE A 326 -4.61 -1.10 -15.26
N SER A 327 -3.78 -1.21 -16.30
CA SER A 327 -4.01 -0.46 -17.53
C SER A 327 -4.90 -1.26 -18.49
N PRO A 328 -5.85 -0.60 -19.17
CA PRO A 328 -6.68 -1.24 -20.18
C PRO A 328 -5.89 -1.97 -21.26
N PRO A 329 -6.46 -3.02 -21.88
CA PRO A 329 -5.85 -3.68 -23.00
C PRO A 329 -5.78 -2.74 -24.21
N ARG A 330 -4.79 -2.97 -25.06
CA ARG A 330 -4.57 -2.18 -26.27
C ARG A 330 -5.71 -2.34 -27.31
N PHE A 331 -6.32 -3.52 -27.35
CA PHE A 331 -7.37 -3.89 -28.29
C PHE A 331 -8.60 -4.37 -27.52
N GLY A 332 -9.80 -4.05 -28.00
CA GLY A 332 -11.07 -4.45 -27.37
C GLY A 332 -11.34 -3.77 -26.02
N ALA A 333 -10.79 -2.57 -25.78
CA ALA A 333 -10.97 -1.83 -24.52
C ALA A 333 -12.40 -1.28 -24.34
N GLU A 334 -13.07 -0.97 -25.44
CA GLU A 334 -14.39 -0.30 -25.44
C GLU A 334 -15.50 -1.20 -24.86
N ASP A 335 -15.37 -2.52 -25.06
CA ASP A 335 -16.37 -3.52 -24.65
C ASP A 335 -16.15 -4.07 -23.22
N ILE A 336 -15.19 -3.52 -22.47
CA ILE A 336 -14.87 -4.01 -21.13
C ILE A 336 -15.98 -3.65 -20.14
N THR A 337 -16.45 -4.67 -19.45
CA THR A 337 -17.46 -4.59 -18.38
C THR A 337 -16.82 -4.57 -16.99
N SER A 338 -15.74 -5.33 -16.79
CA SER A 338 -15.06 -5.50 -15.50
C SER A 338 -13.65 -6.07 -15.67
N TYR A 339 -12.87 -6.07 -14.60
CA TYR A 339 -11.60 -6.79 -14.52
C TYR A 339 -11.72 -7.94 -13.52
N SER A 340 -11.23 -9.11 -13.92
CA SER A 340 -11.13 -10.29 -13.08
C SER A 340 -9.70 -10.45 -12.60
N VAL A 341 -9.47 -10.25 -11.31
CA VAL A 341 -8.18 -10.49 -10.67
C VAL A 341 -8.18 -11.88 -10.07
N GLU A 342 -7.20 -12.67 -10.45
CA GLU A 342 -6.95 -14.00 -9.92
C GLU A 342 -5.67 -13.97 -9.08
N TYR A 343 -5.65 -14.69 -7.95
CA TYR A 343 -4.51 -14.77 -7.05
C TYR A 343 -4.32 -16.19 -6.52
N CYS A 344 -3.07 -16.59 -6.29
CA CYS A 344 -2.72 -17.85 -5.63
C CYS A 344 -1.54 -17.65 -4.68
N VAL A 345 -1.44 -18.49 -3.65
CA VAL A 345 -0.25 -18.53 -2.80
C VAL A 345 0.93 -19.03 -3.65
N SER A 346 2.08 -18.40 -3.51
CA SER A 346 3.29 -18.75 -4.26
C SER A 346 3.68 -20.21 -3.98
N GLY A 347 3.74 -21.05 -5.02
CA GLY A 347 4.04 -22.49 -4.90
C GLY A 347 2.83 -23.41 -4.69
N GLU A 348 1.62 -22.87 -4.54
CA GLU A 348 0.39 -23.67 -4.51
C GLU A 348 -0.33 -23.68 -5.87
N ASP A 349 -0.92 -24.82 -6.22
CA ASP A 349 -1.79 -24.95 -7.40
C ASP A 349 -3.23 -24.59 -7.03
N GLY A 350 -3.72 -23.43 -7.50
CA GLY A 350 -5.12 -23.04 -7.29
C GLY A 350 -5.35 -21.54 -7.31
N TRP A 351 -5.70 -20.99 -8.47
CA TRP A 351 -6.09 -19.59 -8.61
C TRP A 351 -7.47 -19.34 -7.98
N LYS A 352 -7.54 -18.45 -6.99
CA LYS A 352 -8.77 -17.87 -6.48
C LYS A 352 -9.11 -16.61 -7.28
N GLN A 353 -10.40 -16.29 -7.40
CA GLN A 353 -10.87 -15.19 -8.24
C GLN A 353 -11.58 -14.12 -7.41
N LYS A 354 -11.28 -12.85 -7.70
CA LYS A 354 -12.02 -11.68 -7.23
C LYS A 354 -12.36 -10.78 -8.42
N THR A 355 -13.64 -10.51 -8.62
CA THR A 355 -14.12 -9.61 -9.67
C THR A 355 -14.21 -8.20 -9.11
N ALA A 356 -13.72 -7.23 -9.87
CA ALA A 356 -13.88 -5.82 -9.58
C ALA A 356 -14.61 -5.12 -10.72
N SER A 357 -15.35 -4.05 -10.42
CA SER A 357 -16.01 -3.18 -11.40
C SER A 357 -15.00 -2.54 -12.36
N LYS A 358 -15.43 -1.63 -13.25
CA LYS A 358 -14.58 -0.87 -14.20
C LYS A 358 -13.49 0.03 -13.56
N ALA A 359 -13.10 -0.22 -12.31
CA ALA A 359 -12.00 0.45 -11.66
C ALA A 359 -10.67 -0.02 -12.25
N GLU A 360 -9.79 0.93 -12.57
CA GLU A 360 -8.38 0.69 -12.94
C GLU A 360 -7.52 0.36 -11.72
N GLU A 361 -8.13 0.26 -10.54
CA GLU A 361 -7.50 -0.12 -9.29
C GLU A 361 -8.37 -1.14 -8.54
N VAL A 362 -7.75 -2.24 -8.12
CA VAL A 362 -8.44 -3.39 -7.51
C VAL A 362 -7.71 -3.84 -6.27
N THR A 363 -8.38 -3.80 -5.13
CA THR A 363 -7.85 -4.34 -3.87
C THR A 363 -8.33 -5.78 -3.65
N VAL A 364 -7.39 -6.72 -3.63
CA VAL A 364 -7.61 -8.10 -3.17
C VAL A 364 -7.51 -8.08 -1.65
N ASN A 365 -8.56 -8.53 -0.96
CA ASN A 365 -8.67 -8.54 0.51
C ASN A 365 -8.61 -9.99 1.01
N ASP A 366 -8.68 -10.17 2.33
CA ASP A 366 -8.76 -11.48 3.00
C ASP A 366 -7.54 -12.37 2.67
N LEU A 367 -6.38 -11.73 2.47
CA LEU A 367 -5.10 -12.39 2.33
C LEU A 367 -4.50 -12.70 3.71
N SER A 368 -3.66 -13.72 3.76
CA SER A 368 -2.94 -14.08 4.98
C SER A 368 -1.71 -13.20 5.16
N PRO A 369 -1.45 -12.66 6.36
CA PRO A 369 -0.23 -11.90 6.64
C PRO A 369 1.04 -12.71 6.41
N ASN A 370 2.15 -12.01 6.15
CA ASN A 370 3.47 -12.60 5.89
C ASN A 370 3.50 -13.67 4.76
N THR A 371 2.54 -13.68 3.85
CA THR A 371 2.39 -14.73 2.82
C THR A 371 2.73 -14.18 1.44
N GLU A 372 3.42 -14.98 0.61
CA GLU A 372 3.71 -14.64 -0.78
C GLU A 372 2.58 -15.06 -1.71
N TYR A 373 2.13 -14.12 -2.55
CA TYR A 373 1.08 -14.33 -3.54
C TYR A 373 1.55 -14.00 -4.95
N MET A 374 1.03 -14.75 -5.92
CA MET A 374 1.08 -14.39 -7.34
C MET A 374 -0.28 -13.83 -7.76
N PHE A 375 -0.27 -12.83 -8.64
CA PHE A 375 -1.48 -12.15 -9.11
C PHE A 375 -1.51 -12.12 -10.63
N ARG A 376 -2.71 -12.26 -11.21
CA ARG A 376 -2.94 -12.02 -12.64
C ARG A 376 -4.30 -11.39 -12.88
N CYS A 377 -4.41 -10.60 -13.94
CA CYS A 377 -5.63 -9.90 -14.28
C CYS A 377 -6.10 -10.22 -15.70
N ARG A 378 -7.41 -10.35 -15.89
CA ARG A 378 -8.08 -10.56 -17.17
C ARG A 378 -9.12 -9.46 -17.40
N ALA A 379 -9.19 -8.93 -18.62
CA ALA A 379 -10.29 -8.06 -19.04
C ALA A 379 -11.55 -8.90 -19.27
N VAL A 380 -12.71 -8.43 -18.83
CA VAL A 380 -14.00 -9.15 -18.95
C VAL A 380 -14.96 -8.34 -19.80
N THR A 381 -15.54 -8.95 -20.82
CA THR A 381 -16.57 -8.36 -21.70
C THR A 381 -17.92 -9.06 -21.50
N SER A 382 -18.97 -8.56 -22.14
CA SER A 382 -20.28 -9.24 -22.16
C SER A 382 -20.23 -10.62 -22.85
N VAL A 383 -19.27 -10.80 -23.77
CA VAL A 383 -19.08 -12.04 -24.53
C VAL A 383 -18.29 -13.08 -23.73
N GLY A 384 -17.15 -12.68 -23.17
CA GLY A 384 -16.21 -13.57 -22.48
C GLY A 384 -14.99 -12.85 -21.89
N VAL A 385 -14.00 -13.62 -21.45
CA VAL A 385 -12.79 -13.10 -20.79
C VAL A 385 -11.59 -13.04 -21.74
N GLY A 386 -10.80 -11.98 -21.66
CA GLY A 386 -9.53 -11.85 -22.36
C GLY A 386 -8.41 -12.68 -21.71
N PRO A 387 -7.25 -12.82 -22.39
CA PRO A 387 -6.08 -13.48 -21.83
C PRO A 387 -5.53 -12.74 -20.61
N ALA A 388 -4.89 -13.49 -19.71
CA ALA A 388 -4.34 -12.93 -18.47
C ALA A 388 -3.03 -12.16 -18.69
N ASN A 389 -2.82 -11.12 -17.90
CA ASN A 389 -1.50 -10.54 -17.66
C ASN A 389 -1.12 -10.74 -16.19
N GLU A 390 0.05 -11.33 -15.94
CA GLU A 390 0.52 -11.64 -14.59
C GLU A 390 1.38 -10.51 -14.04
N VAL A 391 1.26 -10.24 -12.74
CA VAL A 391 2.20 -9.37 -12.03
C VAL A 391 3.58 -10.05 -12.03
N PRO A 392 4.66 -9.35 -12.39
CA PRO A 392 6.00 -9.94 -12.36
C PRO A 392 6.40 -10.36 -10.93
N GLY A 393 6.73 -11.65 -10.74
CA GLY A 393 7.19 -12.18 -9.46
C GLY A 393 6.09 -12.43 -8.42
N SER A 394 6.49 -12.76 -7.19
CA SER A 394 5.59 -12.87 -6.04
C SER A 394 5.55 -11.54 -5.27
N THR A 395 4.42 -11.27 -4.62
CA THR A 395 4.22 -10.13 -3.72
C THR A 395 3.94 -10.66 -2.33
N LYS A 396 4.77 -10.26 -1.36
CA LYS A 396 4.62 -10.67 0.03
C LYS A 396 3.79 -9.64 0.81
N THR A 397 2.69 -10.07 1.42
CA THR A 397 1.88 -9.22 2.30
C THR A 397 2.68 -8.83 3.54
N LEU A 398 2.31 -7.71 4.17
CA LEU A 398 2.95 -7.30 5.42
C LEU A 398 2.74 -8.34 6.55
N PRO A 399 3.72 -8.52 7.43
CA PRO A 399 3.61 -9.42 8.59
C PRO A 399 2.52 -9.11 9.61
N CYS A 400 2.13 -7.84 9.76
CA CYS A 400 1.06 -7.43 10.66
C CYS A 400 0.40 -6.13 10.20
N GLY A 401 -0.82 -5.88 10.69
CA GLY A 401 -1.50 -4.62 10.50
C GLY A 401 -0.82 -3.44 11.22
N PRO A 402 -1.34 -2.22 11.06
CA PRO A 402 -0.91 -1.11 11.89
C PRO A 402 -1.30 -1.33 13.37
N PRO A 403 -0.53 -0.78 14.33
CA PRO A 403 -0.96 -0.71 15.72
C PRO A 403 -2.30 0.03 15.88
N GLY A 404 -2.96 -0.19 17.01
CA GLY A 404 -4.15 0.58 17.38
C GLY A 404 -3.86 2.08 17.46
N LYS A 405 -4.92 2.89 17.36
CA LYS A 405 -4.81 4.35 17.49
C LYS A 405 -4.13 4.69 18.83
N PRO A 406 -3.05 5.49 18.85
CA PRO A 406 -2.36 5.84 20.09
C PRO A 406 -3.27 6.64 21.03
N LEU A 407 -3.27 6.27 22.32
CA LEU A 407 -3.79 7.07 23.41
C LEU A 407 -2.66 7.93 23.98
N VAL A 408 -2.88 9.24 24.01
CA VAL A 408 -1.87 10.24 24.39
C VAL A 408 -2.33 11.02 25.62
N GLU A 409 -1.44 11.13 26.60
CA GLU A 409 -1.63 11.90 27.82
C GLU A 409 -0.56 13.01 27.88
N PRO A 410 -0.95 14.29 27.66
CA PRO A 410 0.01 15.38 27.61
C PRO A 410 0.50 15.80 29.00
N ASN A 411 1.77 16.15 29.07
CA ASN A 411 2.41 16.85 30.18
C ASN A 411 3.12 18.11 29.65
N SER A 412 3.85 18.84 30.50
CA SER A 412 4.44 20.15 30.17
C SER A 412 5.63 20.04 29.22
N ARG A 413 6.43 18.97 29.34
CA ARG A 413 7.60 18.69 28.48
C ARG A 413 7.68 17.23 28.04
N GLU A 414 6.62 16.48 28.28
CA GLU A 414 6.54 15.06 27.97
C GLU A 414 5.15 14.71 27.45
N ILE A 415 5.04 13.64 26.67
CA ILE A 415 3.76 13.03 26.30
C ILE A 415 3.89 11.54 26.59
N SER A 416 2.99 11.02 27.44
CA SER A 416 2.86 9.58 27.65
C SER A 416 1.98 9.01 26.55
N VAL A 417 2.47 8.00 25.84
CA VAL A 417 1.80 7.39 24.68
C VAL A 417 1.61 5.90 24.95
N SER A 418 0.43 5.38 24.68
CA SER A 418 0.13 3.94 24.73
C SER A 418 -0.73 3.53 23.55
N TRP A 419 -0.67 2.27 23.12
CA TRP A 419 -1.43 1.79 21.96
C TRP A 419 -1.81 0.32 22.12
N GLU A 420 -2.69 -0.15 21.25
CA GLU A 420 -3.04 -1.56 21.16
C GLU A 420 -2.14 -2.29 20.15
N LYS A 421 -1.90 -3.58 20.38
CA LYS A 421 -1.15 -4.43 19.45
C LYS A 421 -1.87 -4.51 18.09
N PRO A 422 -1.14 -4.61 16.97
CA PRO A 422 -1.74 -4.85 15.67
C PRO A 422 -2.68 -6.06 15.64
N ALA A 423 -3.81 -5.89 14.96
CA ALA A 423 -4.62 -7.01 14.53
C ALA A 423 -3.95 -7.73 13.34
N GLY A 424 -4.24 -9.03 13.18
CA GLY A 424 -3.78 -9.79 12.02
C GLY A 424 -2.27 -10.04 11.99
N LEU A 425 -1.72 -10.58 13.08
CA LEU A 425 -0.33 -11.07 13.12
C LEU A 425 -0.20 -12.35 12.30
N GLY A 426 0.77 -12.38 11.38
CA GLY A 426 1.11 -13.57 10.62
C GLY A 426 1.60 -14.70 11.52
N GLN A 427 1.45 -15.94 11.04
CA GLN A 427 1.98 -17.11 11.73
C GLN A 427 3.50 -16.98 11.86
N ASP A 428 4.03 -17.29 13.05
CA ASP A 428 5.46 -17.20 13.40
C ASP A 428 6.08 -15.80 13.34
N VAL A 429 5.26 -14.74 13.41
CA VAL A 429 5.72 -13.35 13.51
C VAL A 429 5.69 -12.88 14.97
N HIS A 430 6.84 -12.45 15.48
CA HIS A 430 6.95 -11.82 16.79
C HIS A 430 7.33 -10.34 16.65
N ILE A 431 6.55 -9.45 17.27
CA ILE A 431 6.86 -8.02 17.30
C ILE A 431 8.13 -7.84 18.16
N LEU A 432 9.19 -7.28 17.57
CA LEU A 432 10.45 -7.03 18.28
C LEU A 432 10.41 -5.69 19.04
N SER A 433 9.90 -4.65 18.39
CA SER A 433 9.75 -3.33 18.97
C SER A 433 8.68 -2.50 18.25
N TYR A 434 8.42 -1.32 18.78
CA TYR A 434 7.58 -0.30 18.16
C TYR A 434 8.40 0.96 17.93
N ILE A 435 8.06 1.68 16.86
CA ILE A 435 8.62 3.00 16.55
C ILE A 435 7.50 4.01 16.76
N VAL A 436 7.67 4.88 17.75
CA VAL A 436 6.79 6.02 17.98
C VAL A 436 7.36 7.19 17.20
N GLU A 437 6.64 7.64 16.19
CA GLU A 437 7.00 8.81 15.40
C GLU A 437 6.23 10.03 15.92
N PHE A 438 6.93 11.14 16.13
CA PHE A 438 6.31 12.39 16.56
C PHE A 438 6.94 13.61 15.90
N ALA A 439 6.13 14.61 15.60
CA ALA A 439 6.57 15.86 15.00
C ALA A 439 5.86 17.04 15.66
N LYS A 440 6.58 18.17 15.79
CA LYS A 440 5.94 19.45 16.12
C LYS A 440 5.06 19.85 14.93
N THR A 441 3.86 20.33 15.20
CA THR A 441 2.90 20.69 14.18
C THR A 441 2.17 21.98 14.56
N ASP A 442 1.60 22.62 13.54
CA ASP A 442 0.79 23.81 13.61
C ASP A 442 -0.43 23.52 12.72
N ASP A 443 -1.63 24.02 13.05
CA ASP A 443 -2.90 23.72 12.34
C ASP A 443 -2.87 23.91 10.80
N GLU A 444 -1.90 24.66 10.27
CA GLU A 444 -1.75 24.95 8.82
C GLU A 444 -0.68 24.08 8.11
N MET A 445 0.11 23.27 8.84
CA MET A 445 1.18 22.46 8.25
C MET A 445 0.64 21.21 7.56
N LYS A 446 1.13 20.93 6.35
CA LYS A 446 0.87 19.65 5.67
C LYS A 446 1.77 18.56 6.23
N GLU A 447 1.30 17.32 6.21
CA GLU A 447 2.03 16.16 6.75
C GLU A 447 3.41 15.96 6.07
N GLU A 448 3.52 16.32 4.79
CA GLU A 448 4.75 16.26 3.99
C GLU A 448 5.86 17.20 4.51
N ASP A 449 5.50 18.27 5.21
CA ASP A 449 6.42 19.28 5.72
C ASP A 449 6.85 19.00 7.18
N LEU A 450 6.29 17.97 7.82
CA LEU A 450 6.56 17.65 9.21
C LEU A 450 7.94 17.01 9.41
N GLN A 451 8.67 17.50 10.40
CA GLN A 451 9.93 16.91 10.83
C GLN A 451 9.70 15.83 11.88
N TRP A 452 9.59 14.59 11.41
CA TRP A 452 9.38 13.41 12.26
C TRP A 452 10.64 13.03 13.05
N ASN A 453 10.44 12.80 14.34
CA ASN A 453 11.40 12.19 15.26
C ASN A 453 10.94 10.78 15.59
N GLU A 454 11.88 9.85 15.77
CA GLU A 454 11.59 8.46 16.09
C GLU A 454 12.02 8.12 17.52
N LEU A 455 11.17 7.39 18.25
CA LEU A 455 11.47 6.82 19.56
C LEU A 455 11.19 5.32 19.53
N MET A 456 12.20 4.52 19.84
CA MET A 456 12.07 3.06 19.93
C MET A 456 11.45 2.66 21.27
N ALA A 457 10.44 1.79 21.24
CA ALA A 457 9.77 1.27 22.42
C ALA A 457 9.71 -0.26 22.39
N GLY A 458 10.16 -0.92 23.46
CA GLY A 458 10.10 -2.39 23.60
C GLY A 458 8.75 -2.92 24.09
N THR A 459 7.81 -2.03 24.43
CA THR A 459 6.49 -2.36 24.97
C THR A 459 5.43 -1.44 24.36
N GLU A 460 4.14 -1.70 24.59
CA GLU A 460 3.00 -0.94 24.05
C GLU A 460 2.80 0.45 24.69
N LYS A 461 3.86 0.99 25.31
CA LYS A 461 3.89 2.29 25.98
C LYS A 461 5.25 2.94 25.79
N ALA A 462 5.25 4.27 25.65
CA ALA A 462 6.44 5.09 25.57
C ALA A 462 6.21 6.47 26.18
N ILE A 463 7.28 7.12 26.63
CA ILE A 463 7.26 8.52 27.09
C ILE A 463 8.13 9.32 26.14
N ILE A 464 7.51 10.26 25.42
CA ILE A 464 8.22 11.22 24.57
C ILE A 464 8.65 12.38 25.47
N SER A 465 9.95 12.59 25.66
CA SER A 465 10.49 13.62 26.56
C SER A 465 11.19 14.77 25.82
N GLY A 466 11.41 15.90 26.51
CA GLY A 466 12.16 17.03 25.97
C GLY A 466 11.34 17.94 25.06
N LEU A 467 10.02 17.92 25.20
CA LEU A 467 9.09 18.69 24.39
C LEU A 467 8.97 20.14 24.87
N GLN A 468 8.53 21.02 23.96
CA GLN A 468 8.18 22.39 24.28
C GLN A 468 6.78 22.42 24.92
N SER A 469 6.60 23.24 25.96
CA SER A 469 5.30 23.43 26.61
C SER A 469 4.34 24.23 25.74
N GLU A 470 3.04 24.03 25.93
CA GLU A 470 1.96 24.70 25.18
C GLU A 470 2.12 24.59 23.65
N THR A 471 2.73 23.50 23.18
CA THR A 471 3.07 23.26 21.78
C THR A 471 2.33 22.04 21.27
N GLU A 472 1.87 22.09 20.02
CA GLU A 472 1.19 20.98 19.37
C GLU A 472 2.17 20.00 18.73
N TYR A 473 1.85 18.72 18.92
CA TYR A 473 2.57 17.60 18.36
C TYR A 473 1.58 16.63 17.72
N VAL A 474 2.01 16.00 16.64
CA VAL A 474 1.33 14.83 16.08
C VAL A 474 2.13 13.58 16.42
N VAL A 475 1.45 12.52 16.79
CA VAL A 475 2.05 11.24 17.20
C VAL A 475 1.41 10.10 16.43
N ARG A 476 2.22 9.18 15.91
CA ARG A 476 1.79 7.92 15.30
C ARG A 476 2.76 6.79 15.66
N VAL A 477 2.34 5.55 15.48
CA VAL A 477 3.12 4.37 15.91
C VAL A 477 3.12 3.32 14.81
N ARG A 478 4.25 2.66 14.59
CA ARG A 478 4.37 1.48 13.73
C ARG A 478 5.14 0.37 14.42
N CYS A 479 4.91 -0.87 14.00
CA CYS A 479 5.67 -2.02 14.47
C CYS A 479 6.95 -2.18 13.68
N ASP A 480 7.98 -2.66 14.37
CA ASP A 480 9.25 -3.07 13.79
C ASP A 480 9.52 -4.53 14.19
N TRP A 481 9.84 -5.34 13.19
CA TRP A 481 10.12 -6.77 13.38
C TRP A 481 11.48 -7.16 12.78
N GLY A 482 12.40 -6.20 12.72
CA GLY A 482 13.79 -6.43 12.34
C GLY A 482 13.98 -6.57 10.84
N GLU A 483 14.69 -7.61 10.40
CA GLU A 483 15.10 -7.75 8.99
C GLU A 483 13.92 -7.90 8.00
N ALA A 484 12.75 -8.33 8.47
CA ALA A 484 11.59 -8.50 7.59
C ALA A 484 10.79 -7.20 7.35
N GLY A 485 11.14 -6.06 7.96
CA GLY A 485 10.52 -4.76 7.69
C GLY A 485 9.66 -4.14 8.81
N ARG A 486 8.84 -3.15 8.43
CA ARG A 486 8.01 -2.31 9.33
C ARG A 486 6.54 -2.32 8.89
N SER A 487 5.62 -2.18 9.83
CA SER A 487 4.18 -2.08 9.51
C SER A 487 3.85 -0.74 8.88
N LYS A 488 2.63 -0.61 8.34
CA LYS A 488 2.04 0.71 8.16
C LYS A 488 1.87 1.42 9.50
N GLU A 489 1.84 2.74 9.44
CA GLU A 489 1.62 3.61 10.58
C GLU A 489 0.18 3.51 11.09
N SER A 490 0.00 3.68 12.40
CA SER A 490 -1.30 3.86 13.02
C SER A 490 -1.92 5.21 12.66
N ILE A 491 -3.19 5.38 12.99
CA ILE A 491 -3.88 6.67 12.84
C ILE A 491 -3.18 7.71 13.71
N SER A 492 -2.71 8.79 13.09
CA SER A 492 -2.06 9.92 13.76
C SER A 492 -2.98 10.62 14.76
N VAL A 493 -2.41 11.11 15.86
CA VAL A 493 -3.13 11.81 16.93
C VAL A 493 -2.44 13.13 17.25
N ASN A 494 -3.18 14.22 17.18
CA ASN A 494 -2.72 15.54 17.59
C ASN A 494 -2.90 15.71 19.10
N VAL A 495 -1.89 16.29 19.75
CA VAL A 495 -1.85 16.50 21.19
C VAL A 495 -1.05 17.76 21.51
N ARG A 496 -1.57 18.58 22.43
CA ARG A 496 -0.92 19.81 22.88
C ARG A 496 -0.33 19.60 24.27
N THR A 497 0.95 19.89 24.45
CA THR A 497 1.60 19.86 25.78
C THR A 497 1.01 20.90 26.72
N THR A 498 1.04 20.63 28.01
CA THR A 498 0.47 21.55 29.02
C THR A 498 1.43 22.71 29.32
N LYS A 499 0.95 23.72 30.05
CA LYS A 499 1.76 24.85 30.51
C LYS A 499 2.85 24.38 31.48
N PHE A 500 4.07 24.87 31.29
CA PHE A 500 5.18 24.68 32.22
C PHE A 500 4.99 25.58 33.45
N THR A 501 4.93 24.97 34.63
CA THR A 501 4.59 25.64 35.89
C THR A 501 5.84 26.11 36.66
N LEU A 502 5.67 27.11 37.53
CA LEU A 502 6.74 27.61 38.41
C LEU A 502 7.30 26.51 39.31
N THR A 503 6.44 25.63 39.83
CA THR A 503 6.83 24.50 40.69
C THR A 503 7.70 23.50 39.96
N GLU A 504 7.42 23.19 38.69
CA GLU A 504 8.28 22.35 37.85
C GLU A 504 9.65 23.00 37.60
N SER A 505 9.68 24.31 37.33
CA SER A 505 10.93 25.07 37.20
C SER A 505 11.77 24.98 38.47
N LEU A 506 11.18 25.26 39.63
CA LEU A 506 11.87 25.23 40.92
C LEU A 506 12.36 23.82 41.26
N LYS A 507 11.56 22.79 41.00
CA LYS A 507 11.94 21.39 41.19
C LYS A 507 13.18 21.01 40.37
N SER A 508 13.29 21.51 39.13
CA SER A 508 14.44 21.23 38.25
C SER A 508 15.75 21.89 38.70
N THR A 509 15.67 23.03 39.39
CA THR A 509 16.84 23.79 39.86
C THR A 509 17.20 23.55 41.34
N SER A 510 16.35 22.81 42.07
CA SER A 510 16.52 22.57 43.51
C SER A 510 17.20 21.24 43.78
N GLU A 511 17.96 21.16 44.86
CA GLU A 511 18.62 19.93 45.30
C GLU A 511 17.60 18.97 45.93
N LYS A 512 17.57 17.72 45.47
CA LYS A 512 16.67 16.70 46.02
C LYS A 512 17.27 16.14 47.34
N MET A 513 16.56 16.31 48.45
CA MET A 513 17.03 15.91 49.79
C MET A 513 16.73 14.45 50.14
N ASN A 514 15.55 13.95 49.77
CA ASN A 514 15.16 12.56 50.02
C ASN A 514 14.41 11.96 48.82
N SER A 515 14.40 10.62 48.76
CA SER A 515 13.67 9.84 47.75
C SER A 515 12.27 9.40 48.19
N ASP A 516 11.82 9.83 49.37
CA ASP A 516 10.52 9.45 49.93
C ASP A 516 9.35 10.12 49.18
N SER A 517 8.13 9.70 49.53
CA SER A 517 6.87 10.25 49.01
C SER A 517 6.20 11.08 50.12
N PRO A 518 6.07 12.41 49.98
CA PRO A 518 6.52 13.25 48.87
C PRO A 518 8.03 13.52 48.90
N SER A 519 8.64 13.67 47.71
CA SER A 519 10.06 13.99 47.61
C SER A 519 10.32 15.45 48.01
N VAL A 520 11.30 15.68 48.86
CA VAL A 520 11.61 17.00 49.41
C VAL A 520 12.77 17.64 48.65
N TYR A 521 12.58 18.88 48.22
CA TYR A 521 13.55 19.66 47.46
C TYR A 521 13.98 20.90 48.25
N LYS A 522 15.29 21.09 48.42
CA LYS A 522 15.86 22.28 49.06
C LYS A 522 15.91 23.42 48.06
N LEU A 523 15.20 24.50 48.37
CA LEU A 523 15.26 25.73 47.56
C LEU A 523 16.61 26.41 47.76
N THR A 524 17.23 26.80 46.65
CA THR A 524 18.49 27.54 46.67
C THR A 524 18.25 28.97 47.13
N LEU A 525 18.99 29.37 48.18
CA LEU A 525 18.96 30.71 48.75
C LEU A 525 20.27 31.44 48.45
N THR A 526 20.20 32.76 48.26
CA THR A 526 21.38 33.63 48.16
C THR A 526 21.61 34.29 49.50
N GLU A 527 22.76 34.05 50.13
CA GLU A 527 23.14 34.75 51.36
C GLU A 527 23.55 36.19 51.04
N GLU A 528 23.02 37.16 51.79
CA GLU A 528 23.31 38.58 51.67
C GLU A 528 24.04 39.09 52.93
N ASP A 529 25.13 39.82 52.75
CA ASP A 529 25.86 40.44 53.86
C ASP A 529 25.04 41.59 54.47
N MET A 530 24.66 41.45 55.75
CA MET A 530 23.92 42.49 56.49
C MET A 530 24.80 43.42 57.32
N ASN A 531 26.08 43.09 57.55
CA ASN A 531 26.96 43.82 58.48
C ASN A 531 26.35 44.06 59.88
N ILE A 532 25.49 43.15 60.35
CA ILE A 532 24.85 43.19 61.68
C ILE A 532 25.20 41.90 62.40
N GLY A 533 25.91 41.99 63.53
CA GLY A 533 26.29 40.83 64.34
C GLY A 533 25.07 40.07 64.86
N GLY A 534 25.10 38.74 64.78
CA GLY A 534 24.03 37.85 65.26
C GLY A 534 22.80 37.75 64.34
N CYS A 535 22.88 38.30 63.11
CA CYS A 535 21.80 38.26 62.13
C CYS A 535 22.29 37.80 60.73
N ARG A 536 21.52 36.94 60.05
CA ARG A 536 21.80 36.49 58.67
C ARG A 536 20.65 36.81 57.73
N ARG A 537 20.94 37.12 56.47
CA ARG A 537 19.91 37.37 55.43
C ARG A 537 20.08 36.40 54.28
N PHE A 538 18.95 35.85 53.85
CA PHE A 538 18.85 35.03 52.67
C PHE A 538 17.76 35.58 51.75
N SER A 539 18.01 35.62 50.45
CA SER A 539 17.00 35.94 49.46
C SER A 539 16.66 34.76 48.56
N PHE A 540 15.38 34.68 48.18
CA PHE A 540 14.84 33.71 47.25
C PHE A 540 14.23 34.42 46.05
N GLY A 541 14.62 33.99 44.85
CA GLY A 541 14.16 34.56 43.59
C GLY A 541 14.84 35.88 43.22
N LYS A 542 14.67 36.31 41.97
CA LYS A 542 15.23 37.57 41.46
C LYS A 542 14.57 38.77 42.13
N GLU A 543 15.30 39.87 42.26
CA GLU A 543 14.80 41.12 42.82
C GLU A 543 13.49 41.56 42.14
N SER A 544 12.54 42.03 42.94
CA SER A 544 11.19 42.36 42.49
C SER A 544 10.86 43.80 42.83
N THR A 545 10.15 44.49 41.93
CA THR A 545 9.63 45.84 42.13
C THR A 545 8.27 45.85 42.83
N ARG A 546 7.70 44.67 43.13
CA ARG A 546 6.45 44.55 43.88
C ARG A 546 6.64 45.05 45.32
N GLN A 547 5.56 45.53 45.93
CA GLN A 547 5.54 45.90 47.35
C GLN A 547 6.08 44.76 48.21
N ASN A 548 6.81 45.10 49.28
CA ASN A 548 7.38 44.12 50.19
C ASN A 548 6.65 44.18 51.54
N ARG A 549 6.20 43.03 52.03
CA ARG A 549 5.57 42.89 53.34
C ARG A 549 6.54 42.23 54.30
N THR A 550 6.79 42.84 55.45
CA THR A 550 7.72 42.35 56.48
C THR A 550 6.94 41.77 57.64
N ILE A 551 7.18 40.49 57.93
CA ILE A 551 6.64 39.81 59.12
C ILE A 551 7.76 39.35 60.03
N MET A 552 7.52 39.35 61.33
CA MET A 552 8.43 38.79 62.34
C MET A 552 7.75 37.60 63.01
N LEU A 553 8.39 36.42 63.00
CA LEU A 553 7.89 35.22 63.67
C LEU A 553 8.57 35.06 65.02
N PHE A 554 7.80 35.04 66.11
CA PHE A 554 8.32 34.80 67.45
C PHE A 554 7.46 33.81 68.23
N GLY A 555 8.04 33.10 69.18
CA GLY A 555 7.34 32.09 69.97
C GLY A 555 8.30 31.10 70.61
N VAL A 556 7.77 30.19 71.43
CA VAL A 556 8.57 29.25 72.22
C VAL A 556 9.44 28.32 71.37
N THR A 557 10.51 27.77 71.96
CA THR A 557 11.30 26.72 71.27
C THR A 557 10.40 25.54 70.95
N ARG A 558 10.57 24.96 69.74
CA ARG A 558 9.71 23.90 69.19
C ARG A 558 8.25 24.31 68.92
N SER A 559 7.96 25.61 68.82
CA SER A 559 6.62 26.08 68.41
C SER A 559 6.28 25.81 66.94
N GLY A 560 7.21 25.31 66.12
CA GLY A 560 6.99 25.00 64.70
C GLY A 560 7.23 26.15 63.72
N LYS A 561 8.02 27.16 64.09
CA LYS A 561 8.36 28.33 63.24
C LYS A 561 8.96 27.93 61.88
N SER A 562 10.02 27.13 61.88
CA SER A 562 10.68 26.67 60.64
C SER A 562 9.74 25.85 59.74
N THR A 563 8.93 24.97 60.34
CA THR A 563 7.90 24.21 59.60
C THR A 563 6.85 25.14 59.00
N LEU A 564 6.47 26.20 59.71
CA LEU A 564 5.53 27.20 59.21
C LEU A 564 6.12 28.02 58.06
N ILE A 565 7.40 28.40 58.10
CA ILE A 565 8.09 29.05 56.97
C ILE A 565 8.09 28.12 55.75
N ASN A 566 8.41 26.84 55.95
CA ASN A 566 8.33 25.82 54.89
C ASN A 566 6.89 25.67 54.35
N ALA A 567 5.86 25.78 55.19
CA ALA A 567 4.47 25.77 54.75
C ALA A 567 4.10 27.01 53.94
N MET A 568 4.53 28.20 54.40
CA MET A 568 4.34 29.47 53.72
C MET A 568 4.93 29.42 52.32
N ILE A 569 6.16 28.94 52.14
CA ILE A 569 6.78 28.88 50.80
C ILE A 569 6.06 27.89 49.88
N ASN A 570 5.66 26.70 50.34
CA ASN A 570 4.92 25.74 49.53
C ASN A 570 3.56 26.31 49.08
N TYR A 571 2.89 27.06 49.95
CA TYR A 571 1.69 27.80 49.58
C TYR A 571 1.99 28.89 48.53
N ILE A 572 3.00 29.72 48.78
CA ILE A 572 3.37 30.87 47.92
C ILE A 572 3.71 30.40 46.51
N VAL A 573 4.55 29.37 46.36
CA VAL A 573 4.95 28.86 45.03
C VAL A 573 3.88 28.00 44.36
N GLY A 574 2.80 27.67 45.10
CA GLY A 574 1.60 27.07 44.53
C GLY A 574 1.50 25.55 44.63
N VAL A 575 2.30 24.88 45.47
CA VAL A 575 2.24 23.42 45.67
C VAL A 575 0.84 22.99 46.11
N GLU A 576 0.35 21.90 45.53
CA GLU A 576 -0.92 21.27 45.81
C GLU A 576 -0.73 19.92 46.51
N TRP A 577 -1.78 19.43 47.18
CA TRP A 577 -1.73 18.12 47.87
C TRP A 577 -1.31 16.98 46.94
N LYS A 578 -1.82 16.98 45.71
CA LYS A 578 -1.57 15.96 44.67
C LYS A 578 -0.13 15.93 44.16
N ASP A 579 0.64 17.01 44.38
CA ASP A 579 2.01 17.07 43.90
C ASP A 579 2.87 16.09 44.69
N THR A 580 3.63 15.24 44.01
CA THR A 580 4.48 14.20 44.64
C THR A 580 5.77 14.76 45.26
N PHE A 581 5.84 16.07 45.46
CA PHE A 581 7.00 16.76 45.99
C PHE A 581 6.64 17.94 46.90
N ARG A 582 7.59 18.34 47.75
CA ARG A 582 7.50 19.50 48.65
C ARG A 582 8.80 20.29 48.62
N PHE A 583 8.73 21.58 48.89
CA PHE A 583 9.92 22.43 49.02
C PHE A 583 10.30 22.66 50.48
N ARG A 584 11.60 22.80 50.76
CA ARG A 584 12.14 23.30 52.02
C ARG A 584 12.97 24.55 51.76
N LEU A 585 12.64 25.62 52.46
CA LEU A 585 13.42 26.86 52.54
C LEU A 585 14.37 26.82 53.74
N VAL A 586 13.89 26.29 54.87
CA VAL A 586 14.63 26.15 56.13
C VAL A 586 14.95 24.67 56.37
N ASP A 587 16.23 24.37 56.59
CA ASP A 587 16.76 23.02 56.78
C ASP A 587 17.20 22.84 58.24
N GLU A 588 16.46 22.04 59.01
CA GLU A 588 16.74 21.81 60.45
C GLU A 588 17.93 20.85 60.67
N ASP A 589 18.32 20.04 59.67
CA ASP A 589 19.26 18.92 59.84
C ASP A 589 20.75 19.31 59.78
N GLN A 590 21.11 20.53 59.33
CA GLN A 590 22.49 21.03 59.46
C GLN A 590 22.90 21.35 60.92
N SER A 591 21.97 21.30 61.86
CA SER A 591 22.19 21.55 63.30
C SER A 591 22.21 20.28 64.16
N ARG A 592 22.37 19.08 63.56
CA ARG A 592 22.55 17.82 64.30
C ARG A 592 24.03 17.52 64.57
N SER A 593 24.72 18.40 65.30
CA SER A 593 25.71 17.96 66.28
C SER A 593 24.95 17.79 67.60
N GLN A 594 24.92 16.56 68.11
CA GLN A 594 24.33 16.23 69.41
C GLN A 594 25.14 16.91 70.54
N ALA A 595 24.90 18.20 70.77
CA ALA A 595 25.25 18.92 72.00
C ALA A 595 24.59 20.31 72.12
N GLU A 596 24.19 21.00 71.03
CA GLU A 596 23.68 22.39 71.10
C GLU A 596 22.52 22.61 70.12
N GLY A 597 21.33 22.11 70.46
CA GLY A 597 20.13 22.29 69.65
C GLY A 597 19.43 23.62 69.92
N GLN A 598 19.98 24.75 69.45
CA GLN A 598 19.33 26.07 69.48
C GLN A 598 19.75 26.90 68.24
N THR A 599 18.79 27.43 67.47
CA THR A 599 19.03 28.54 66.52
C THR A 599 19.74 29.67 67.27
N SER A 600 21.01 29.91 67.00
CA SER A 600 21.85 30.87 67.72
C SER A 600 21.71 32.31 67.19
N GLU A 601 21.09 32.52 66.03
CA GLU A 601 21.07 33.79 65.30
C GLU A 601 19.69 34.12 64.71
N VAL A 602 19.37 35.40 64.54
CA VAL A 602 18.14 35.88 63.89
C VAL A 602 18.30 35.78 62.38
N THR A 603 17.37 35.12 61.68
CA THR A 603 17.49 34.89 60.24
C THR A 603 16.39 35.60 59.46
N VAL A 604 16.76 36.33 58.42
CA VAL A 604 15.83 37.08 57.56
C VAL A 604 15.74 36.38 56.21
N TYR A 605 14.54 35.93 55.85
CA TYR A 605 14.24 35.36 54.54
C TYR A 605 13.48 36.38 53.68
N LYS A 606 14.13 36.91 52.64
CA LYS A 606 13.53 37.80 51.63
C LYS A 606 13.04 36.98 50.44
N ILE A 607 11.74 36.73 50.39
CA ILE A 607 11.07 35.98 49.33
C ILE A 607 10.59 36.98 48.27
N ASN A 608 11.40 37.19 47.24
CA ASN A 608 11.09 38.14 46.17
C ASN A 608 9.97 37.59 45.27
N HIS A 609 8.93 38.39 45.03
CA HIS A 609 7.80 37.97 44.20
C HIS A 609 8.24 37.51 42.79
N GLN A 610 7.86 36.28 42.43
CA GLN A 610 8.00 35.74 41.07
C GLN A 610 6.62 35.55 40.42
N GLU A 611 6.59 35.56 39.09
CA GLU A 611 5.38 35.24 38.33
C GLU A 611 4.94 33.80 38.61
N GLY A 612 3.66 33.60 38.95
CA GLY A 612 3.10 32.32 39.40
C GLY A 612 2.95 32.17 40.92
N PHE A 613 3.42 33.13 41.73
CA PHE A 613 3.13 33.13 43.17
C PHE A 613 1.63 33.30 43.47
N LYS A 614 1.14 32.65 44.54
CA LYS A 614 -0.23 32.83 45.06
C LYS A 614 -0.45 34.17 45.78
N ILE A 615 0.62 34.91 46.05
CA ILE A 615 0.61 36.26 46.63
C ILE A 615 1.17 37.25 45.59
N ASN A 616 0.71 38.50 45.61
CA ASN A 616 1.07 39.53 44.63
C ASN A 616 2.12 40.55 45.15
N TYR A 617 2.79 40.23 46.25
CA TYR A 617 3.81 41.04 46.91
C TYR A 617 5.01 40.16 47.32
N SER A 618 6.17 40.79 47.57
CA SER A 618 7.35 40.13 48.14
C SER A 618 7.17 40.00 49.66
N LEU A 619 7.70 38.94 50.26
CA LEU A 619 7.56 38.67 51.69
C LEU A 619 8.93 38.59 52.36
N THR A 620 9.19 39.47 53.33
CA THR A 620 10.34 39.35 54.23
C THR A 620 9.88 38.69 55.52
N VAL A 621 10.45 37.54 55.86
CA VAL A 621 10.19 36.82 57.11
C VAL A 621 11.40 36.94 58.02
N VAL A 622 11.26 37.62 59.14
CA VAL A 622 12.25 37.66 60.21
C VAL A 622 11.96 36.50 61.16
N ASP A 623 12.75 35.43 61.04
CA ASP A 623 12.68 34.26 61.89
C ASP A 623 13.53 34.47 63.15
N THR A 624 12.92 34.30 64.31
CA THR A 624 13.59 34.48 65.59
C THR A 624 13.83 33.13 66.27
N PRO A 625 14.93 32.97 67.02
CA PRO A 625 15.10 31.83 67.90
C PRO A 625 13.94 31.66 68.89
N GLY A 626 13.76 30.44 69.40
CA GLY A 626 12.74 30.19 70.42
C GLY A 626 13.02 30.91 71.73
N PHE A 627 12.01 31.62 72.25
CA PHE A 627 12.08 32.30 73.54
C PHE A 627 11.64 31.37 74.69
N GLY A 628 12.23 31.51 75.88
CA GLY A 628 11.80 30.79 77.09
C GLY A 628 12.26 29.33 77.22
N ASP A 629 13.44 29.01 76.70
CA ASP A 629 14.07 27.68 76.78
C ASP A 629 15.07 27.56 77.96
N THR A 630 15.73 26.40 78.12
CA THR A 630 16.72 26.10 79.18
C THR A 630 17.93 27.05 79.28
N GLY A 631 18.05 28.05 78.40
CA GLY A 631 19.10 29.08 78.41
C GLY A 631 18.83 30.30 79.31
N GLY A 632 17.62 30.45 79.85
CA GLY A 632 17.27 31.51 80.80
C GLY A 632 17.15 32.92 80.20
N ILE A 633 16.85 33.90 81.07
CA ILE A 633 16.57 35.31 80.73
C ILE A 633 17.74 36.00 80.00
N GLU A 634 18.98 35.60 80.27
CA GLU A 634 20.19 36.19 79.66
C GLU A 634 20.22 35.95 78.13
N ARG A 635 19.84 34.75 77.68
CA ARG A 635 19.80 34.43 76.25
C ARG A 635 18.66 35.13 75.53
N ASP A 636 17.53 35.31 76.21
CA ASP A 636 16.40 36.09 75.68
C ASP A 636 16.80 37.57 75.50
N GLU A 637 17.57 38.17 76.41
CA GLU A 637 18.13 39.52 76.28
C GLU A 637 19.12 39.65 75.12
N GLU A 638 19.98 38.64 74.87
CA GLU A 638 20.88 38.63 73.70
C GLU A 638 20.11 38.63 72.38
N ILE A 639 19.07 37.79 72.26
CA ILE A 639 18.20 37.72 71.08
C ILE A 639 17.47 39.06 70.88
N ILE A 640 16.96 39.67 71.95
CA ILE A 640 16.35 41.00 71.92
C ILE A 640 17.37 42.05 71.47
N GLY A 641 18.62 41.96 71.91
CA GLY A 641 19.72 42.82 71.45
C GLY A 641 19.97 42.71 69.94
N HIS A 642 20.02 41.49 69.40
CA HIS A 642 20.14 41.25 67.95
C HIS A 642 18.94 41.81 67.18
N LEU A 643 17.71 41.62 67.67
CA LEU A 643 16.51 42.18 67.07
C LEU A 643 16.50 43.71 67.09
N ARG A 644 16.90 44.34 68.21
CA ARG A 644 17.05 45.79 68.29
C ARG A 644 18.06 46.30 67.26
N ASN A 645 19.20 45.62 67.10
CA ASN A 645 20.19 45.99 66.08
C ASN A 645 19.64 45.83 64.66
N LEU A 646 18.90 44.76 64.39
CA LEU A 646 18.28 44.50 63.09
C LEU A 646 17.27 45.58 62.71
N PHE A 647 16.33 45.90 63.58
CA PHE A 647 15.28 46.90 63.31
C PHE A 647 15.77 48.35 63.47
N SER A 648 16.93 48.56 64.11
CA SER A 648 17.62 49.87 64.10
C SER A 648 18.40 50.13 62.81
N ALA A 649 18.70 49.09 62.03
CA ALA A 649 19.43 49.24 60.78
C ALA A 649 18.61 49.97 59.70
N GLU A 650 19.27 50.62 58.76
CA GLU A 650 18.61 51.35 57.67
C GLU A 650 17.78 50.43 56.76
N CYS A 651 18.15 49.15 56.68
CA CYS A 651 17.52 48.18 55.80
C CYS A 651 16.11 47.72 56.21
N PHE A 652 15.62 48.09 57.40
CA PHE A 652 14.24 47.86 57.83
C PHE A 652 13.60 49.19 58.23
N SER A 653 12.62 49.66 57.46
CA SER A 653 11.88 50.90 57.73
C SER A 653 10.46 50.66 58.24
N GLU A 654 9.93 49.46 58.02
CA GLU A 654 8.51 49.15 58.15
C GLU A 654 8.30 47.70 58.60
N ILE A 655 7.23 47.46 59.37
CA ILE A 655 6.77 46.14 59.77
C ILE A 655 5.26 46.02 59.55
N ASP A 656 4.83 44.93 58.93
CA ASP A 656 3.41 44.71 58.61
C ASP A 656 2.73 43.81 59.65
N ALA A 657 3.41 42.77 60.15
CA ALA A 657 2.85 41.91 61.20
C ALA A 657 3.90 41.31 62.13
N VAL A 658 3.55 41.22 63.41
CA VAL A 658 4.35 40.53 64.42
C VAL A 658 3.61 39.26 64.82
N CYS A 659 4.07 38.12 64.33
CA CYS A 659 3.34 36.86 64.40
C CYS A 659 3.80 36.01 65.58
N PHE A 660 2.91 35.82 66.56
CA PHE A 660 3.12 34.91 67.67
C PHE A 660 2.79 33.47 67.25
N VAL A 661 3.82 32.63 67.15
CA VAL A 661 3.72 31.22 66.77
C VAL A 661 3.59 30.35 68.01
N ALA A 662 2.43 29.71 68.19
CA ALA A 662 2.11 28.95 69.40
C ALA A 662 1.50 27.58 69.08
N PRO A 663 1.95 26.47 69.70
CA PRO A 663 1.27 25.19 69.62
C PRO A 663 -0.15 25.25 70.19
N SER A 664 -1.09 24.51 69.59
CA SER A 664 -2.51 24.45 70.01
C SER A 664 -2.70 24.15 71.51
N ALA A 665 -1.86 23.29 72.07
CA ALA A 665 -1.91 22.86 73.48
C ALA A 665 -1.05 23.70 74.44
N LEU A 666 -0.47 24.82 74.00
CA LEU A 666 0.40 25.65 74.83
C LEU A 666 -0.38 26.29 75.99
N GLN A 667 0.12 26.12 77.22
CA GLN A 667 -0.32 26.87 78.39
C GLN A 667 0.64 28.02 78.66
N LEU A 668 0.13 29.25 78.75
CA LEU A 668 0.95 30.43 79.02
C LEU A 668 1.32 30.51 80.51
N THR A 669 2.63 30.59 80.78
CA THR A 669 3.22 30.87 82.11
C THR A 669 3.70 32.32 82.18
N LEU A 670 4.02 32.83 83.39
CA LEU A 670 4.52 34.20 83.60
C LEU A 670 5.76 34.54 82.75
N SER A 671 6.62 33.56 82.47
CA SER A 671 7.79 33.70 81.58
C SER A 671 7.42 34.01 80.12
N HIS A 672 6.23 33.60 79.66
CA HIS A 672 5.78 33.86 78.29
C HIS A 672 5.18 35.26 78.13
N ASN A 673 4.62 35.86 79.18
CA ASN A 673 4.15 37.24 79.15
C ASN A 673 5.32 38.22 78.99
N HIS A 674 6.48 37.91 79.59
CA HIS A 674 7.72 38.66 79.39
C HIS A 674 8.14 38.73 77.91
N VAL A 675 7.84 37.72 77.09
CA VAL A 675 8.18 37.74 75.65
C VAL A 675 7.38 38.81 74.91
N PHE A 676 6.10 38.99 75.24
CA PHE A 676 5.27 40.04 74.66
C PHE A 676 5.72 41.42 75.13
N ASP A 677 6.04 41.57 76.42
CA ASP A 677 6.61 42.82 76.95
C ASP A 677 7.95 43.16 76.27
N SER A 678 8.78 42.16 75.99
CA SER A 678 10.02 42.30 75.24
C SER A 678 9.81 42.76 73.80
N VAL A 679 8.84 42.19 73.08
CA VAL A 679 8.47 42.63 71.72
C VAL A 679 7.92 44.06 71.74
N LEU A 680 7.04 44.38 72.69
CA LEU A 680 6.50 45.73 72.87
C LEU A 680 7.60 46.72 73.29
N SER A 681 8.66 46.27 73.97
CA SER A 681 9.83 47.09 74.30
C SER A 681 10.64 47.48 73.07
N ILE A 682 10.62 46.65 72.02
CA ILE A 682 11.32 46.91 70.77
C ILE A 682 10.52 47.91 69.94
N PHE A 683 9.24 47.65 69.70
CA PHE A 683 8.47 48.40 68.69
C PHE A 683 7.59 49.53 69.25
N GLY A 684 7.21 49.47 70.53
CA GLY A 684 6.19 50.35 71.11
C GLY A 684 4.84 49.66 71.27
N LYS A 685 3.88 50.35 71.88
CA LYS A 685 2.53 49.81 72.16
C LYS A 685 1.59 49.81 70.94
N ASP A 686 1.92 50.60 69.92
CA ASP A 686 1.20 50.73 68.66
C ASP A 686 1.31 49.48 67.76
N VAL A 687 2.39 48.70 67.90
CA VAL A 687 2.55 47.43 67.17
C VAL A 687 1.53 46.35 67.60
N ALA A 688 0.87 46.54 68.75
CA ALA A 688 -0.12 45.60 69.27
C ALA A 688 -1.26 45.31 68.27
N GLU A 689 -1.63 46.31 67.46
CA GLU A 689 -2.65 46.19 66.41
C GLU A 689 -2.19 45.29 65.24
N ASN A 690 -0.90 45.03 65.12
CA ASN A 690 -0.27 44.22 64.08
C ASN A 690 0.16 42.84 64.60
N ILE A 691 -0.13 42.51 65.86
CA ILE A 691 0.18 41.19 66.43
C ILE A 691 -0.81 40.15 65.91
N GLN A 692 -0.32 39.10 65.24
CA GLN A 692 -1.16 38.02 64.70
C GLN A 692 -0.82 36.68 65.36
N VAL A 693 -1.81 35.84 65.66
CA VAL A 693 -1.55 34.53 66.28
C VAL A 693 -1.51 33.43 65.22
N LEU A 694 -0.39 32.72 65.10
CA LEU A 694 -0.22 31.57 64.21
C LEU A 694 -0.20 30.30 65.06
N VAL A 695 -1.30 29.54 65.04
CA VAL A 695 -1.45 28.34 65.85
C VAL A 695 -0.95 27.13 65.08
N THR A 696 0.12 26.49 65.58
CA THR A 696 0.69 25.26 65.02
C THR A 696 0.15 24.02 65.75
N PHE A 697 0.31 22.85 65.13
CA PHE A 697 -0.27 21.59 65.64
C PHE A 697 -1.79 21.69 65.91
N ALA A 698 -2.47 22.56 65.16
CA ALA A 698 -3.90 22.78 65.28
C ALA A 698 -4.66 21.69 64.54
N ASP A 699 -5.79 21.27 65.11
CA ASP A 699 -6.77 20.43 64.44
C ASP A 699 -7.94 21.29 63.90
N CYS A 700 -9.04 20.65 63.52
CA CYS A 700 -10.24 21.34 63.06
C CYS A 700 -11.02 22.01 64.21
N GLN A 701 -10.69 21.73 65.49
CA GLN A 701 -11.37 22.27 66.65
C GLN A 701 -10.78 23.62 67.10
N GLN A 702 -11.42 24.29 68.06
CA GLN A 702 -10.93 25.55 68.61
C GLN A 702 -9.66 25.31 69.45
N PRO A 703 -8.52 25.94 69.13
CA PRO A 703 -7.29 25.72 69.87
C PRO A 703 -7.37 26.23 71.30
N PRO A 704 -7.07 25.39 72.32
CA PRO A 704 -7.07 25.81 73.73
C PRO A 704 -6.17 27.01 74.03
N VAL A 705 -5.05 27.15 73.31
CA VAL A 705 -4.11 28.26 73.46
C VAL A 705 -4.76 29.65 73.26
N LEU A 706 -5.85 29.77 72.49
CA LEU A 706 -6.52 31.05 72.26
C LEU A 706 -7.16 31.61 73.53
N GLU A 707 -7.74 30.74 74.36
CA GLU A 707 -8.29 31.13 75.66
C GLU A 707 -7.19 31.55 76.63
N ALA A 708 -6.05 30.83 76.60
CA ALA A 708 -4.89 31.18 77.40
C ALA A 708 -4.32 32.56 77.02
N ILE A 709 -4.21 32.87 75.71
CA ILE A 709 -3.76 34.19 75.22
C ILE A 709 -4.75 35.29 75.60
N ASN A 710 -6.05 35.03 75.54
CA ASN A 710 -7.06 36.01 75.92
C ASN A 710 -7.04 36.30 77.43
N ALA A 711 -6.80 35.27 78.26
CA ALA A 711 -6.73 35.39 79.72
C ALA A 711 -5.44 36.08 80.21
N SER A 712 -4.35 35.99 79.46
CA SER A 712 -3.07 36.62 79.82
C SER A 712 -3.00 38.12 79.56
N GLY A 713 -3.98 38.70 78.86
CA GLY A 713 -4.06 40.14 78.58
C GLY A 713 -3.10 40.62 77.48
N VAL A 714 -2.63 39.71 76.63
CA VAL A 714 -1.74 40.04 75.50
C VAL A 714 -2.45 41.00 74.54
N PRO A 715 -1.85 42.15 74.20
CA PRO A 715 -2.47 43.13 73.32
C PRO A 715 -2.35 42.65 71.87
N CYS A 716 -3.45 42.09 71.36
CA CYS A 716 -3.58 41.64 69.98
C CYS A 716 -4.99 41.96 69.45
N PRO A 717 -5.20 42.06 68.12
CA PRO A 717 -6.51 42.25 67.53
C PRO A 717 -7.42 41.08 67.89
N LYS A 718 -8.69 41.40 68.18
CA LYS A 718 -9.72 40.40 68.50
C LYS A 718 -10.70 40.28 67.35
N THR A 719 -11.17 39.05 67.13
CA THR A 719 -12.30 38.72 66.26
C THR A 719 -13.62 39.18 66.90
N GLU A 720 -14.71 39.17 66.12
CA GLU A 720 -16.06 39.53 66.62
C GLU A 720 -16.47 38.67 67.83
N ASP A 721 -15.97 37.43 67.92
CA ASP A 721 -16.21 36.50 69.02
C ASP A 721 -15.32 36.75 70.26
N GLY A 722 -14.51 37.82 70.25
CA GLY A 722 -13.65 38.21 71.38
C GLY A 722 -12.36 37.40 71.54
N LEU A 723 -12.07 36.47 70.63
CA LEU A 723 -10.82 35.70 70.57
C LEU A 723 -9.75 36.43 69.75
N PRO A 724 -8.44 36.21 70.01
CA PRO A 724 -7.36 36.73 69.16
C PRO A 724 -7.55 36.36 67.69
N VAL A 725 -7.21 37.29 66.78
CA VAL A 725 -7.13 36.98 65.34
C VAL A 725 -6.06 35.93 65.13
N HIS A 726 -6.46 34.77 64.61
CA HIS A 726 -5.59 33.60 64.54
C HIS A 726 -5.72 32.83 63.23
N PHE A 727 -4.64 32.12 62.89
CA PHE A 727 -4.55 31.26 61.72
C PHE A 727 -4.03 29.89 62.15
N LYS A 728 -4.78 28.84 61.80
CA LYS A 728 -4.47 27.46 62.18
C LYS A 728 -3.58 26.79 61.14
N PHE A 729 -2.63 26.00 61.61
CA PHE A 729 -1.75 25.19 60.79
C PHE A 729 -1.43 23.87 61.48
N ASN A 730 -1.50 22.75 60.75
CA ASN A 730 -1.09 21.45 61.25
C ASN A 730 0.24 21.06 60.61
N ASN A 731 1.28 20.91 61.44
CA ASN A 731 2.64 20.62 60.98
C ASN A 731 2.77 19.21 60.39
N SER A 732 1.93 18.24 60.80
CA SER A 732 2.02 16.85 60.32
C SER A 732 1.73 16.72 58.83
N ALA A 733 0.83 17.54 58.29
CA ALA A 733 0.34 17.41 56.92
C ALA A 733 1.32 17.92 55.85
N LEU A 734 2.32 18.75 56.21
CA LEU A 734 3.17 19.41 55.21
C LEU A 734 4.02 18.41 54.40
N PHE A 735 4.55 17.39 55.08
CA PHE A 735 5.39 16.34 54.50
C PHE A 735 4.77 14.95 54.61
N ALA A 736 3.46 14.86 54.87
CA ALA A 736 2.73 13.59 54.88
C ALA A 736 2.63 12.98 53.47
N ASP A 737 2.60 11.65 53.38
CA ASP A 737 2.48 10.93 52.11
C ASP A 737 1.11 11.23 51.47
N ASN A 738 1.12 11.53 50.19
CA ASN A 738 -0.07 11.90 49.43
C ASN A 738 -0.63 10.76 48.58
N LYS A 739 -0.09 9.53 48.72
CA LYS A 739 -0.65 8.33 48.09
C LYS A 739 -2.09 8.11 48.54
N SER A 740 -3.02 8.41 47.65
CA SER A 740 -4.30 7.72 47.64
C SER A 740 -4.03 6.24 47.39
N SER A 741 -4.50 5.36 48.26
CA SER A 741 -4.63 3.93 47.98
C SER A 741 -5.60 3.75 46.81
N ALA A 742 -5.10 3.93 45.58
CA ALA A 742 -5.67 3.32 44.40
C ALA A 742 -5.18 1.88 44.34
N ALA A 743 -5.60 1.09 45.33
CA ALA A 743 -5.49 -0.36 45.34
C ALA A 743 -6.65 -0.89 46.18
N GLU A 744 -7.50 -1.64 45.49
CA GLU A 744 -8.50 -2.57 45.99
C GLU A 744 -8.23 -3.09 47.41
N SER A 745 -8.93 -2.56 48.41
CA SER A 745 -9.49 -3.25 49.58
C SER A 745 -10.06 -2.21 50.54
N GLY A 746 -11.24 -2.48 51.09
CA GLY A 746 -11.86 -1.62 52.08
C GLY A 746 -11.02 -1.57 53.36
N GLU A 747 -11.22 -0.47 54.09
CA GLU A 747 -10.62 -0.11 55.39
C GLU A 747 -9.22 0.49 55.29
N ASP A 748 -9.13 1.81 55.08
CA ASP A 748 -8.04 2.66 55.60
C ASP A 748 -8.49 4.14 55.57
N GLU A 749 -8.94 4.67 56.72
CA GLU A 749 -9.40 6.07 56.88
C GLU A 749 -8.24 7.10 56.95
N GLU A 750 -6.98 6.69 56.96
CA GLU A 750 -5.82 7.59 57.18
C GLU A 750 -5.56 8.58 56.05
N GLY A 751 -5.78 8.19 54.78
CA GLY A 751 -5.58 9.10 53.62
C GLY A 751 -6.54 10.31 53.59
N SER A 752 -7.58 10.30 54.42
CA SER A 752 -8.57 11.39 54.55
C SER A 752 -8.10 12.52 55.46
N PHE A 753 -7.38 12.21 56.55
CA PHE A 753 -7.07 13.17 57.61
C PHE A 753 -5.96 14.15 57.22
N ASP A 754 -4.84 13.67 56.67
CA ASP A 754 -3.75 14.57 56.26
C ASP A 754 -4.15 15.48 55.10
N GLN A 755 -4.96 14.99 54.15
CA GLN A 755 -5.54 15.82 53.11
C GLN A 755 -6.47 16.90 53.69
N MET A 756 -7.27 16.56 54.71
CA MET A 756 -8.13 17.52 55.41
C MET A 756 -7.30 18.59 56.12
N PHE A 757 -6.23 18.20 56.83
CA PHE A 757 -5.31 19.13 57.48
C PHE A 757 -4.53 20.01 56.49
N TRP A 758 -4.12 19.47 55.34
CA TRP A 758 -3.53 20.26 54.26
C TRP A 758 -4.51 21.30 53.70
N LYS A 759 -5.77 20.90 53.45
CA LYS A 759 -6.82 21.82 52.98
C LYS A 759 -7.10 22.91 54.01
N MET A 760 -7.17 22.55 55.30
CA MET A 760 -7.32 23.49 56.40
C MET A 760 -6.16 24.49 56.44
N GLY A 761 -4.91 23.99 56.41
CA GLY A 761 -3.71 24.81 56.40
C GLY A 761 -3.64 25.74 55.19
N THR A 762 -3.94 25.24 53.99
CA THR A 762 -3.97 26.03 52.74
C THR A 762 -5.01 27.15 52.80
N LYS A 763 -6.23 26.86 53.29
CA LYS A 763 -7.29 27.87 53.47
C LYS A 763 -6.89 28.91 54.50
N SER A 764 -6.26 28.48 55.60
CA SER A 764 -5.74 29.35 56.64
C SER A 764 -4.64 30.28 56.13
N MET A 765 -3.69 29.74 55.36
CA MET A 765 -2.60 30.51 54.75
C MET A 765 -3.10 31.53 53.72
N LYS A 766 -4.11 31.14 52.92
CA LYS A 766 -4.81 32.08 52.03
C LYS A 766 -5.41 33.25 52.82
N ARG A 767 -6.11 32.97 53.93
CA ARG A 767 -6.68 34.02 54.78
C ARG A 767 -5.60 34.89 55.40
N PHE A 768 -4.50 34.30 55.88
CA PHE A 768 -3.39 35.02 56.49
C PHE A 768 -2.74 36.00 55.49
N PHE A 769 -2.39 35.55 54.29
CA PHE A 769 -1.76 36.42 53.30
C PHE A 769 -2.70 37.49 52.75
N VAL A 770 -4.00 37.18 52.56
CA VAL A 770 -4.99 38.21 52.20
C VAL A 770 -5.14 39.25 53.32
N ALA A 771 -5.19 38.82 54.58
CA ALA A 771 -5.24 39.71 55.73
C ALA A 771 -3.97 40.57 55.80
N LEU A 772 -2.78 39.97 55.67
CA LEU A 772 -1.50 40.67 55.71
C LEU A 772 -1.40 41.82 54.70
N ASN A 773 -1.97 41.65 53.50
CA ASN A 773 -1.99 42.72 52.51
C ASN A 773 -2.93 43.90 52.87
N SER A 774 -3.84 43.70 53.83
CA SER A 774 -4.82 44.69 54.29
C SER A 774 -4.45 45.31 55.63
N ILE A 775 -3.45 44.77 56.34
CA ILE A 775 -2.96 45.34 57.60
C ILE A 775 -2.25 46.66 57.29
N GLU A 776 -2.53 47.68 58.10
CA GLU A 776 -1.82 48.96 58.03
C GLU A 776 -0.37 48.79 58.48
N THR A 777 0.56 49.10 57.58
CA THR A 777 2.00 49.00 57.82
C THR A 777 2.44 50.00 58.89
N LYS A 778 3.16 49.54 59.92
CA LYS A 778 3.70 50.42 60.95
C LYS A 778 5.11 50.84 60.58
N SER A 779 5.36 52.15 60.59
CA SER A 779 6.70 52.71 60.37
C SER A 779 7.56 52.52 61.61
N LEU A 780 8.78 52.04 61.41
CA LEU A 780 9.78 51.89 62.47
C LEU A 780 10.53 53.19 62.78
N GLN A 781 10.12 54.33 62.22
CA GLN A 781 10.81 55.60 62.46
C GLN A 781 10.75 56.02 63.94
N MET A 782 9.56 55.94 64.56
CA MET A 782 9.40 56.22 66.00
C MET A 782 10.16 55.20 66.86
N THR A 783 10.20 53.93 66.43
CA THR A 783 11.00 52.88 67.06
C THR A 783 12.50 53.20 67.01
N LYS A 784 13.02 53.65 65.87
CA LYS A 784 14.42 54.07 65.70
C LYS A 784 14.78 55.30 66.53
N ASP A 785 13.82 56.19 66.75
CA ASP A 785 14.01 57.38 67.56
C ASP A 785 13.96 57.03 69.07
N PHE A 786 13.02 56.19 69.49
CA PHE A 786 12.92 55.64 70.85
C PHE A 786 14.14 54.79 71.26
N LEU A 787 14.68 53.98 70.33
CA LEU A 787 15.89 53.17 70.57
C LEU A 787 17.18 54.02 70.59
N ARG A 788 17.20 55.18 69.90
CA ARG A 788 18.33 56.12 69.95
C ARG A 788 18.42 56.89 71.27
N GLU A 789 17.29 57.18 71.93
CA GLU A 789 17.24 57.87 73.22
C GLU A 789 17.71 57.01 74.42
N ARG A 790 17.78 55.68 74.27
CA ARG A 790 18.19 54.73 75.32
C ARG A 790 19.60 54.12 75.14
N LYS A 791 20.37 54.59 74.15
CA LYS A 791 21.74 54.11 73.88
C LYS A 791 22.78 54.75 74.78
#